data_AF-A0A4W2ENS5-F1
#
_entry.id   AF-A0A4W2ENS5-F1
#
_cell.length_a   1.000
_cell.length_b   1.000
_cell.length_c   1.000
_cell.angle_alpha   90.00
_cell.angle_beta   90.00
_cell.angle_gamma   90.00
#
_symmetry.space_group_name_H-M   'P 1'
#
loop_
_entity.id
_entity.type
_entity.pdbx_description
1 polymer ?
#
loop_
_entity_poly.entity_id
_entity_poly.type
_entity_poly.pdbx_seq_one_letter_code
_entity_poly.pdbx_strand_id
1 'polypeptide(L)'
;MRSGLPRKFGVLIVSVRRTISGTVGAPVVPVELGLAQLFQTKPQGPIYRPMRLGRCGWERLACPLPSPAMVKEESLRGDSDPWPGSMVVEHPEFLKAGKEPGLQIWRVEKFDLVPVPPNLYGDFFTGDAYVILKTVQLRNGNLQYDLHYWLGNECSQDESGAAAIFTVQLDDYLNGRAVQHREVQGFESATFLGYFKSGLKYKKGGVASGFKHVVPNEVVVQRLFQVKGRRVVRATEVPVSWESFNNGDCFILDLGNDIYQWCGSSSNRFERLKATQVSKGIRDNERSGRARVHVSEEGAEPEAMLEVLGPKPALPAGTEDTAKEDAANRKLAKLYKVSNGAGTMSVSLVADENPFAQGALRSEDCFILDHGKDGKIFVWKGRQANTEERKAALKTASDFISKMDYPRQTQVSVLPEGGETPLFKQFFKNWRDPDQTDGPGLSYLSSHIANVERVPFDAATLHTSTAMAAQHGMDDDGRGQKQIWRIEGSDKVPVDPATYGQFYGGDSYIILYNYRHGGRQGQIIYNWQGAQSTQDEVAASAILTAQLDEELGGTPVQSRVVQGKEPAHLMSLFGGKPMIIYRGGTSREGGQTAPASTRLFQVRASSSGATRAVEVMPKAGALNSNDAFVLKTPSAAYLWVGAGASEAEKTGALELLRVLRAQPVQVAEGSEPDSFWEALGGKAAYRTSPRLKDKKMDAHPPRLFACSNKIGRFVIEEVPGELMQEDLATDDVMLLDTWDQVFVWVGKDSQEEEKTEALTSAKRYIETDPANRDRRTPITVVKQGFEPPSFVGWFLGWDDNYWSVDPLDRALAELAA
;
A
#
# COMPACT_ATOMS: atom_id res chain seq x y z
N MET A 1 4.74 80.94 -19.98
CA MET A 1 4.24 80.33 -21.23
C MET A 1 3.73 78.92 -20.93
N ARG A 2 3.29 78.16 -21.94
CA ARG A 2 2.93 76.71 -21.94
C ARG A 2 3.97 75.87 -21.16
N SER A 3 3.73 74.67 -20.61
CA SER A 3 2.57 73.75 -20.42
C SER A 3 3.06 72.58 -19.51
N GLY A 4 2.29 71.68 -18.91
CA GLY A 4 0.85 71.38 -18.83
C GLY A 4 0.64 70.30 -17.72
N LEU A 5 -0.59 70.05 -17.26
CA LEU A 5 -0.84 69.37 -15.96
C LEU A 5 -0.86 67.82 -16.00
N PRO A 6 -0.49 67.15 -14.88
CA PRO A 6 -0.77 65.73 -14.61
C PRO A 6 -2.11 65.51 -13.90
N ARG A 7 -2.66 64.28 -13.91
CA ARG A 7 -3.44 63.68 -12.78
C ARG A 7 -3.89 62.22 -12.97
N LYS A 8 -3.80 61.49 -11.85
CA LYS A 8 -4.64 60.39 -11.33
C LYS A 8 -5.68 59.72 -12.25
N PHE A 9 -5.55 58.40 -12.38
CA PHE A 9 -6.65 57.43 -12.28
C PHE A 9 -6.24 56.37 -11.22
N GLY A 10 -7.13 55.68 -10.50
CA GLY A 10 -8.60 55.67 -10.61
C GLY A 10 -9.12 54.29 -10.99
N VAL A 11 -8.96 53.30 -10.10
CA VAL A 11 -9.36 51.90 -10.36
C VAL A 11 -10.87 51.80 -10.47
N LEU A 12 -11.35 51.21 -11.58
CA LEU A 12 -12.77 51.12 -11.92
C LEU A 12 -13.31 49.72 -11.59
N ILE A 13 -14.24 49.64 -10.63
CA ILE A 13 -15.02 48.42 -10.39
C ILE A 13 -16.19 48.42 -11.38
N VAL A 14 -16.19 47.46 -12.32
CA VAL A 14 -17.28 47.30 -13.30
C VAL A 14 -18.31 46.30 -12.77
N SER A 15 -19.46 46.81 -12.33
CA SER A 15 -20.65 46.01 -12.03
C SER A 15 -21.62 46.06 -13.20
N VAL A 16 -22.04 44.91 -13.72
CA VAL A 16 -23.03 44.81 -14.80
C VAL A 16 -24.31 44.17 -14.29
N ARG A 17 -25.31 45.02 -14.06
CA ARG A 17 -26.74 44.64 -14.07
C ARG A 17 -27.49 45.61 -14.96
N ARG A 18 -28.23 45.09 -15.95
CA ARG A 18 -29.44 45.74 -16.46
C ARG A 18 -30.46 44.72 -16.93
N THR A 19 -31.70 44.95 -16.49
CA THR A 19 -32.93 44.27 -16.89
C THR A 19 -33.38 44.74 -18.27
N ILE A 20 -34.26 43.96 -18.92
CA ILE A 20 -35.65 44.39 -19.27
C ILE A 20 -36.46 43.18 -19.76
N SER A 21 -37.79 43.30 -19.68
CA SER A 21 -38.81 42.28 -19.94
C SER A 21 -39.31 42.25 -21.39
N GLY A 22 -39.83 41.10 -21.85
CA GLY A 22 -40.66 40.99 -23.06
C GLY A 22 -41.26 39.59 -23.22
N THR A 23 -42.59 39.47 -23.22
CA THR A 23 -43.32 38.21 -23.41
C THR A 23 -43.94 38.10 -24.80
N VAL A 24 -44.12 36.87 -25.30
CA VAL A 24 -45.33 36.31 -25.97
C VAL A 24 -44.95 35.04 -26.76
N GLY A 25 -45.84 34.04 -26.80
CA GLY A 25 -45.81 32.98 -27.81
C GLY A 25 -45.61 31.55 -27.28
N ALA A 26 -46.71 30.84 -27.05
CA ALA A 26 -46.75 29.37 -27.12
C ALA A 26 -47.15 28.97 -28.57
N PRO A 27 -46.94 27.72 -29.01
CA PRO A 27 -47.83 26.64 -28.56
C PRO A 27 -47.12 25.33 -28.18
N VAL A 28 -47.80 24.55 -27.35
CA VAL A 28 -47.58 23.10 -27.20
C VAL A 28 -48.74 22.39 -27.90
N VAL A 29 -48.45 21.47 -28.82
CA VAL A 29 -49.43 20.53 -29.40
C VAL A 29 -48.77 19.13 -29.47
N PRO A 30 -49.45 18.03 -29.07
CA PRO A 30 -48.87 16.67 -29.00
C PRO A 30 -49.55 15.70 -29.99
N VAL A 31 -49.66 14.40 -29.62
CA VAL A 31 -50.28 13.26 -30.37
C VAL A 31 -49.44 12.85 -31.61
N GLU A 32 -49.32 11.62 -32.12
CA GLU A 32 -50.19 10.43 -32.35
C GLU A 32 -49.35 9.12 -32.45
N LEU A 33 -49.83 7.85 -32.46
CA LEU A 33 -51.12 7.17 -32.16
C LEU A 33 -50.89 5.62 -32.01
N GLY A 34 -51.94 4.84 -31.64
CA GLY A 34 -51.99 3.36 -31.69
C GLY A 34 -52.05 2.69 -30.30
N LEU A 35 -53.10 2.02 -29.79
CA LEU A 35 -54.21 1.21 -30.34
C LEU A 35 -53.75 -0.08 -31.06
N ALA A 36 -54.26 -1.30 -30.79
CA ALA A 36 -55.27 -1.78 -29.83
C ALA A 36 -54.99 -3.29 -29.49
N GLN A 37 -55.13 -3.79 -28.24
CA GLN A 37 -56.34 -4.38 -27.61
C GLN A 37 -56.52 -5.91 -27.83
N LEU A 38 -57.24 -6.57 -26.90
CA LEU A 38 -57.61 -8.02 -26.82
C LEU A 38 -56.51 -8.96 -26.27
N PHE A 39 -56.78 -9.98 -25.43
CA PHE A 39 -58.04 -10.49 -24.84
C PHE A 39 -57.88 -10.85 -23.34
N GLN A 40 -59.01 -11.09 -22.66
CA GLN A 40 -59.11 -11.60 -21.26
C GLN A 40 -58.87 -13.14 -21.23
N THR A 41 -58.63 -13.83 -20.10
CA THR A 41 -59.60 -14.12 -19.01
C THR A 41 -58.98 -14.61 -17.68
N LYS A 42 -59.77 -14.54 -16.59
CA LYS A 42 -59.64 -15.23 -15.27
C LYS A 42 -60.50 -16.53 -15.28
N PRO A 43 -60.71 -17.32 -14.19
CA PRO A 43 -60.13 -17.40 -12.81
C PRO A 43 -59.50 -18.81 -12.54
N GLN A 44 -59.24 -19.39 -11.35
CA GLN A 44 -59.44 -19.13 -9.89
C GLN A 44 -58.07 -19.31 -9.15
N GLY A 45 -57.86 -19.44 -7.83
CA GLY A 45 -58.72 -19.49 -6.62
C GLY A 45 -59.08 -20.91 -6.13
N PRO A 46 -59.39 -21.13 -4.82
CA PRO A 46 -58.99 -20.35 -3.63
C PRO A 46 -58.71 -21.18 -2.33
N ILE A 47 -58.26 -20.52 -1.24
CA ILE A 47 -58.56 -20.86 0.19
C ILE A 47 -57.89 -22.16 0.77
N TYR A 48 -57.66 -22.42 2.07
CA TYR A 48 -57.99 -21.76 3.37
C TYR A 48 -56.74 -21.54 4.27
N ARG A 49 -56.96 -21.08 5.52
CA ARG A 49 -55.98 -20.68 6.56
C ARG A 49 -56.12 -21.59 7.83
N PRO A 50 -55.43 -21.37 8.98
CA PRO A 50 -54.93 -22.47 9.84
C PRO A 50 -55.70 -22.68 11.15
N MET A 51 -55.29 -23.68 11.94
CA MET A 51 -55.46 -23.68 13.41
C MET A 51 -54.34 -24.44 14.16
N ARG A 52 -54.24 -24.22 15.48
CA ARG A 52 -53.30 -24.87 16.43
C ARG A 52 -54.04 -25.88 17.32
N LEU A 53 -53.31 -26.85 17.91
CA LEU A 53 -53.40 -27.48 19.26
C LEU A 53 -52.61 -28.83 19.21
N GLY A 54 -52.14 -29.46 20.29
CA GLY A 54 -52.22 -29.19 21.74
C GLY A 54 -50.97 -29.70 22.51
N ARG A 55 -51.11 -30.08 23.80
CA ARG A 55 -50.00 -30.40 24.74
C ARG A 55 -49.93 -31.89 25.17
N CYS A 56 -48.86 -32.20 25.92
CA CYS A 56 -48.62 -33.32 26.87
C CYS A 56 -47.74 -34.48 26.34
N GLY A 57 -46.83 -35.08 27.12
CA GLY A 57 -46.29 -34.71 28.45
C GLY A 57 -45.81 -35.91 29.29
N TRP A 58 -44.91 -35.67 30.28
CA TRP A 58 -44.41 -36.64 31.30
C TRP A 58 -43.53 -37.79 30.72
N GLU A 59 -42.56 -38.42 31.40
CA GLU A 59 -41.91 -38.19 32.72
C GLU A 59 -40.41 -38.63 32.72
N ARG A 60 -39.75 -38.69 33.90
CA ARG A 60 -38.32 -39.05 34.09
C ARG A 60 -38.13 -40.47 34.66
N LEU A 61 -36.92 -41.05 34.51
CA LEU A 61 -36.14 -41.96 35.40
C LEU A 61 -34.94 -42.52 34.56
N ALA A 62 -33.76 -42.93 35.06
CA ALA A 62 -32.94 -42.52 36.22
C ALA A 62 -31.48 -43.00 36.04
N CYS A 63 -30.55 -42.42 36.82
CA CYS A 63 -29.12 -42.77 36.97
C CYS A 63 -28.90 -44.19 37.59
N PRO A 64 -27.67 -44.79 37.65
CA PRO A 64 -26.37 -44.11 37.71
C PRO A 64 -25.13 -44.76 37.04
N LEU A 65 -23.99 -44.04 37.12
CA LEU A 65 -22.62 -44.54 36.95
C LEU A 65 -22.15 -45.32 38.19
N PRO A 66 -21.07 -46.13 38.06
CA PRO A 66 -19.87 -45.84 38.86
C PRO A 66 -18.53 -45.96 38.10
N SER A 67 -17.47 -45.42 38.70
CA SER A 67 -16.05 -45.67 38.41
C SER A 67 -15.44 -46.49 39.58
N PRO A 68 -14.11 -46.80 39.69
CA PRO A 68 -12.96 -46.48 38.82
C PRO A 68 -11.99 -47.70 38.58
N ALA A 69 -10.75 -47.40 38.15
CA ALA A 69 -9.46 -48.12 38.43
C ALA A 69 -8.60 -48.54 37.21
N MET A 70 -7.30 -48.70 37.45
CA MET A 70 -6.19 -48.69 36.47
C MET A 70 -5.57 -50.07 36.20
N VAL A 71 -5.27 -50.39 34.92
CA VAL A 71 -4.13 -51.19 34.37
C VAL A 71 -3.99 -50.70 32.91
N LYS A 72 -2.89 -50.20 32.32
CA LYS A 72 -1.42 -50.46 32.25
C LYS A 72 -1.01 -51.40 31.09
N GLU A 73 -0.15 -50.86 30.22
CA GLU A 73 0.75 -51.50 29.22
C GLU A 73 0.25 -52.16 27.90
N GLU A 74 0.82 -51.59 26.82
CA GLU A 74 1.38 -52.18 25.58
C GLU A 74 0.55 -52.92 24.51
N SER A 75 0.51 -52.26 23.34
CA SER A 75 0.57 -52.76 21.95
C SER A 75 -0.11 -54.08 21.56
N LEU A 76 -0.96 -54.01 20.53
CA LEU A 76 -0.58 -54.53 19.21
C LEU A 76 -1.42 -53.90 18.07
N ARG A 77 -1.03 -54.19 16.83
CA ARG A 77 -1.49 -53.54 15.59
C ARG A 77 -2.99 -53.73 15.34
N GLY A 78 -3.62 -52.69 14.79
CA GLY A 78 -4.86 -52.79 14.04
C GLY A 78 -4.79 -51.81 12.87
N ASP A 79 -4.68 -52.32 11.65
CA ASP A 79 -4.69 -51.50 10.44
C ASP A 79 -6.10 -50.93 10.23
N SER A 80 -6.19 -49.64 9.89
CA SER A 80 -7.44 -48.98 9.52
C SER A 80 -7.33 -48.45 8.09
N ASP A 81 -8.06 -49.04 7.17
CA ASP A 81 -8.02 -48.68 5.75
C ASP A 81 -8.34 -47.19 5.50
N PRO A 82 -7.68 -46.56 4.52
CA PRO A 82 -7.91 -45.16 4.17
C PRO A 82 -9.27 -44.96 3.48
N TRP A 83 -9.89 -43.81 3.73
CA TRP A 83 -11.13 -43.39 3.07
C TRP A 83 -10.90 -43.18 1.55
N PRO A 84 -11.78 -43.69 0.68
CA PRO A 84 -11.60 -43.58 -0.76
C PRO A 84 -12.01 -42.18 -1.29
N GLY A 85 -11.26 -41.67 -2.27
CA GLY A 85 -11.83 -40.72 -3.25
C GLY A 85 -11.23 -39.31 -3.36
N SER A 86 -10.16 -38.96 -2.65
CA SER A 86 -9.35 -37.80 -3.07
C SER A 86 -8.43 -38.23 -4.20
N MET A 87 -8.81 -37.95 -5.45
CA MET A 87 -7.97 -38.22 -6.62
C MET A 87 -6.91 -37.12 -6.72
N VAL A 88 -5.79 -37.31 -6.02
CA VAL A 88 -4.61 -36.45 -6.13
C VAL A 88 -4.13 -36.50 -7.58
N VAL A 89 -4.10 -35.34 -8.24
CA VAL A 89 -3.54 -35.22 -9.60
C VAL A 89 -2.02 -35.20 -9.46
N GLU A 90 -1.40 -36.38 -9.45
CA GLU A 90 0.04 -36.56 -9.28
C GLU A 90 0.83 -36.18 -10.54
N HIS A 91 0.88 -34.87 -10.82
CA HIS A 91 1.88 -34.33 -11.75
C HIS A 91 3.27 -34.47 -11.12
N PRO A 92 4.30 -34.98 -11.83
CA PRO A 92 5.63 -35.21 -11.24
C PRO A 92 6.27 -33.93 -10.68
N GLU A 93 5.98 -32.76 -11.28
CA GLU A 93 6.44 -31.47 -10.78
C GLU A 93 5.74 -31.01 -9.49
N PHE A 94 4.51 -31.42 -9.21
CA PHE A 94 3.83 -31.07 -7.95
C PHE A 94 4.57 -31.65 -6.73
N LEU A 95 5.21 -32.81 -6.90
CA LEU A 95 6.07 -33.42 -5.87
C LEU A 95 7.29 -32.56 -5.52
N LYS A 96 7.68 -31.61 -6.39
CA LYS A 96 8.78 -30.64 -6.19
C LYS A 96 8.27 -29.23 -5.84
N ALA A 97 7.00 -28.95 -6.10
CA ALA A 97 6.41 -27.63 -5.91
C ALA A 97 6.30 -27.27 -4.41
N GLY A 98 6.72 -26.05 -4.07
CA GLY A 98 6.50 -25.43 -2.77
C GLY A 98 7.13 -26.14 -1.57
N LYS A 99 8.22 -26.91 -1.76
CA LYS A 99 8.88 -27.63 -0.66
C LYS A 99 9.80 -26.75 0.20
N GLU A 100 10.32 -25.66 -0.38
CA GLU A 100 11.23 -24.72 0.28
C GLU A 100 10.98 -23.27 -0.18
N PRO A 101 11.39 -22.24 0.59
CA PRO A 101 11.22 -20.84 0.21
C PRO A 101 12.04 -20.50 -1.05
N GLY A 102 11.39 -19.91 -2.06
CA GLY A 102 12.01 -19.70 -3.37
C GLY A 102 11.02 -19.20 -4.41
N LEU A 103 11.45 -19.21 -5.68
CA LEU A 103 10.63 -18.97 -6.86
C LEU A 103 10.79 -20.19 -7.77
N GLN A 104 9.69 -20.69 -8.33
CA GLN A 104 9.68 -21.80 -9.29
C GLN A 104 8.84 -21.37 -10.50
N ILE A 105 9.37 -21.58 -11.72
CA ILE A 105 8.70 -21.23 -12.98
C ILE A 105 8.67 -22.46 -13.89
N TRP A 106 7.47 -22.80 -14.37
CA TRP A 106 7.24 -23.80 -15.41
C TRP A 106 6.59 -23.14 -16.63
N ARG A 107 7.03 -23.55 -17.81
CA ARG A 107 6.36 -23.27 -19.09
C ARG A 107 5.34 -24.36 -19.35
N VAL A 108 4.16 -23.99 -19.85
CA VAL A 108 3.17 -24.96 -20.31
C VAL A 108 3.57 -25.40 -21.72
N GLU A 109 4.01 -26.65 -21.88
CA GLU A 109 4.32 -27.23 -23.19
C GLU A 109 3.37 -28.39 -23.47
N LYS A 110 2.43 -28.22 -24.41
CA LYS A 110 1.53 -29.31 -24.88
C LYS A 110 0.76 -30.04 -23.76
N PHE A 111 0.26 -29.30 -22.77
CA PHE A 111 -0.43 -29.82 -21.58
C PHE A 111 0.49 -30.58 -20.59
N ASP A 112 1.76 -30.19 -20.52
CA ASP A 112 2.75 -30.60 -19.50
C ASP A 112 3.42 -29.35 -18.88
N LEU A 113 3.97 -29.46 -17.67
CA LEU A 113 4.71 -28.39 -16.96
C LEU A 113 6.22 -28.61 -17.08
N VAL A 114 6.87 -27.88 -17.98
CA VAL A 114 8.32 -27.97 -18.22
C VAL A 114 9.06 -26.91 -17.41
N PRO A 115 9.98 -27.26 -16.48
CA PRO A 115 10.73 -26.27 -15.71
C PRO A 115 11.56 -25.34 -16.59
N VAL A 116 11.47 -24.03 -16.33
CA VAL A 116 12.34 -23.03 -16.95
C VAL A 116 13.70 -23.04 -16.21
N PRO A 117 14.85 -22.89 -16.91
CA PRO A 117 16.15 -22.79 -16.25
C PRO A 117 16.22 -21.56 -15.31
N PRO A 118 16.70 -21.68 -14.05
CA PRO A 118 16.68 -20.57 -13.09
C PRO A 118 17.44 -19.31 -13.52
N ASN A 119 18.49 -19.44 -14.34
CA ASN A 119 19.20 -18.29 -14.92
C ASN A 119 18.37 -17.52 -15.97
N LEU A 120 17.30 -18.13 -16.50
CA LEU A 120 16.39 -17.51 -17.47
C LEU A 120 15.07 -17.04 -16.82
N TYR A 121 15.03 -16.93 -15.50
CA TYR A 121 13.87 -16.38 -14.80
C TYR A 121 13.72 -14.88 -15.11
N GLY A 122 12.59 -14.51 -15.68
CA GLY A 122 12.34 -13.20 -16.30
C GLY A 122 12.15 -13.27 -17.83
N ASP A 123 12.55 -14.37 -18.48
CA ASP A 123 12.32 -14.60 -19.90
C ASP A 123 10.97 -15.27 -20.15
N PHE A 124 10.07 -14.58 -20.87
CA PHE A 124 8.74 -15.07 -21.20
C PHE A 124 8.50 -14.98 -22.72
N PHE A 125 8.14 -16.10 -23.34
CA PHE A 125 7.74 -16.14 -24.75
C PHE A 125 6.32 -15.61 -24.95
N THR A 126 6.14 -14.70 -25.90
CA THR A 126 4.88 -14.00 -26.19
C THR A 126 3.77 -14.94 -26.68
N GLY A 127 4.13 -16.07 -27.29
CA GLY A 127 3.21 -17.11 -27.75
C GLY A 127 2.86 -18.19 -26.73
N ASP A 128 3.34 -18.11 -25.48
CA ASP A 128 3.24 -19.18 -24.48
C ASP A 128 2.45 -18.77 -23.22
N ALA A 129 2.10 -19.78 -22.40
CA ALA A 129 1.62 -19.61 -21.03
C ALA A 129 2.59 -20.23 -20.01
N TYR A 130 2.61 -19.68 -18.80
CA TYR A 130 3.50 -20.08 -17.72
C TYR A 130 2.76 -20.22 -16.40
N VAL A 131 3.24 -21.11 -15.53
CA VAL A 131 2.82 -21.23 -14.12
C VAL A 131 4.01 -20.89 -13.23
N ILE A 132 3.80 -20.02 -12.26
CA ILE A 132 4.83 -19.46 -11.39
C ILE A 132 4.38 -19.64 -9.94
N LEU A 133 5.22 -20.29 -9.12
CA LEU A 133 4.99 -20.45 -7.69
C LEU A 133 6.08 -19.72 -6.93
N LYS A 134 5.70 -18.65 -6.21
CA LYS A 134 6.53 -18.04 -5.18
C LYS A 134 6.17 -18.70 -3.84
N THR A 135 7.19 -19.18 -3.14
CA THR A 135 7.05 -19.75 -1.79
C THR A 135 7.75 -18.85 -0.79
N VAL A 136 7.04 -18.44 0.27
CA VAL A 136 7.54 -17.53 1.31
C VAL A 136 7.46 -18.20 2.67
N GLN A 137 8.54 -18.11 3.46
CA GLN A 137 8.56 -18.58 4.84
C GLN A 137 7.83 -17.59 5.75
N LEU A 138 6.69 -18.00 6.32
CA LEU A 138 6.04 -17.23 7.39
C LEU A 138 6.82 -17.38 8.70
N ARG A 139 6.83 -16.31 9.50
CA ARG A 139 7.52 -16.24 10.81
C ARG A 139 6.94 -17.17 11.88
N ASN A 140 5.83 -17.85 11.59
CA ASN A 140 5.23 -18.89 12.43
C ASN A 140 5.65 -20.33 12.00
N GLY A 141 6.58 -20.47 11.04
CA GLY A 141 7.07 -21.75 10.53
C GLY A 141 6.31 -22.31 9.33
N ASN A 142 5.12 -21.80 9.00
CA ASN A 142 4.38 -22.26 7.82
C ASN A 142 4.94 -21.66 6.52
N LEU A 143 4.70 -22.34 5.40
CA LEU A 143 4.92 -21.80 4.05
C LEU A 143 3.65 -21.12 3.52
N GLN A 144 3.83 -19.93 2.96
CA GLN A 144 2.86 -19.21 2.12
C GLN A 144 3.16 -19.49 0.64
N TYR A 145 2.12 -19.51 -0.18
CA TYR A 145 2.18 -19.76 -1.61
C TYR A 145 1.45 -18.68 -2.39
N ASP A 146 2.18 -18.00 -3.26
CA ASP A 146 1.65 -17.05 -4.24
C ASP A 146 1.82 -17.67 -5.63
N LEU A 147 0.71 -18.03 -6.26
CA LEU A 147 0.64 -18.93 -7.42
C LEU A 147 0.05 -18.17 -8.61
N HIS A 148 0.92 -17.70 -9.49
CA HIS A 148 0.55 -16.93 -10.66
C HIS A 148 0.48 -17.83 -11.90
N TYR A 149 -0.40 -17.50 -12.84
CA TYR A 149 -0.24 -17.93 -14.23
C TYR A 149 -0.17 -16.71 -15.13
N TRP A 150 0.82 -16.69 -16.02
CA TRP A 150 1.10 -15.59 -16.94
C TRP A 150 0.72 -15.99 -18.36
N LEU A 151 0.03 -15.09 -19.06
CA LEU A 151 -0.48 -15.27 -20.41
C LEU A 151 0.18 -14.28 -21.36
N GLY A 152 0.87 -14.80 -22.38
CA GLY A 152 1.42 -14.01 -23.48
C GLY A 152 0.34 -13.50 -24.44
N ASN A 153 0.62 -12.40 -25.14
CA ASN A 153 -0.33 -11.75 -26.05
C ASN A 153 -0.64 -12.56 -27.32
N GLU A 154 0.25 -13.50 -27.69
CA GLU A 154 0.07 -14.43 -28.82
C GLU A 154 -0.27 -15.86 -28.34
N CYS A 155 -0.48 -16.07 -27.03
CA CYS A 155 -0.77 -17.37 -26.42
C CYS A 155 -2.05 -18.01 -26.97
N SER A 156 -2.02 -19.34 -27.21
CA SER A 156 -3.22 -20.06 -27.65
C SER A 156 -4.28 -20.16 -26.55
N GLN A 157 -5.54 -20.36 -26.97
CA GLN A 157 -6.66 -20.58 -26.05
C GLN A 157 -6.49 -21.88 -25.24
N ASP A 158 -5.87 -22.91 -25.83
CA ASP A 158 -5.66 -24.20 -25.17
C ASP A 158 -4.54 -24.14 -24.14
N GLU A 159 -3.43 -23.45 -24.43
CA GLU A 159 -2.31 -23.27 -23.48
C GLU A 159 -2.70 -22.33 -22.32
N SER A 160 -3.46 -21.26 -22.60
CA SER A 160 -4.00 -20.39 -21.53
C SER A 160 -5.04 -21.09 -20.66
N GLY A 161 -5.85 -21.99 -21.24
CA GLY A 161 -6.74 -22.88 -20.49
C GLY A 161 -5.98 -23.91 -19.64
N ALA A 162 -4.94 -24.52 -20.20
CA ALA A 162 -4.07 -25.48 -19.51
C ALA A 162 -3.34 -24.84 -18.31
N ALA A 163 -2.81 -23.62 -18.46
CA ALA A 163 -2.19 -22.87 -17.37
C ALA A 163 -3.17 -22.65 -16.20
N ALA A 164 -4.41 -22.23 -16.48
CA ALA A 164 -5.44 -22.06 -15.46
C ALA A 164 -5.86 -23.39 -14.80
N ILE A 165 -5.90 -24.50 -15.56
CA ILE A 165 -6.15 -25.85 -15.02
C ILE A 165 -5.03 -26.25 -14.05
N PHE A 166 -3.76 -26.09 -14.44
CA PHE A 166 -2.62 -26.38 -13.59
C PHE A 166 -2.60 -25.50 -12.32
N THR A 167 -2.95 -24.22 -12.41
CA THR A 167 -3.11 -23.33 -11.24
C THR A 167 -4.15 -23.87 -10.23
N VAL A 168 -5.31 -24.33 -10.69
CA VAL A 168 -6.35 -24.87 -9.80
C VAL A 168 -5.92 -26.23 -9.21
N GLN A 169 -5.31 -27.10 -10.02
CA GLN A 169 -4.82 -28.41 -9.55
C GLN A 169 -3.65 -28.31 -8.56
N LEU A 170 -2.76 -27.33 -8.75
CA LEU A 170 -1.64 -27.08 -7.84
C LEU A 170 -2.09 -26.40 -6.54
N ASP A 171 -3.08 -25.50 -6.56
CA ASP A 171 -3.68 -25.00 -5.32
C ASP A 171 -4.38 -26.14 -4.54
N ASP A 172 -5.14 -27.02 -5.21
CA ASP A 172 -5.69 -28.24 -4.60
C ASP A 172 -4.59 -29.09 -3.93
N TYR A 173 -3.47 -29.34 -4.62
CA TYR A 173 -2.31 -30.06 -4.06
C TYR A 173 -1.67 -29.33 -2.87
N LEU A 174 -1.63 -28.00 -2.89
CA LEU A 174 -1.18 -27.15 -1.78
C LEU A 174 -2.26 -26.95 -0.68
N ASN A 175 -3.35 -27.72 -0.76
CA ASN A 175 -4.48 -27.81 0.18
C ASN A 175 -5.44 -26.60 0.16
N GLY A 176 -5.59 -25.94 -0.99
CA GLY A 176 -6.48 -24.79 -1.18
C GLY A 176 -6.02 -23.50 -0.50
N ARG A 177 -4.72 -23.44 -0.13
CA ARG A 177 -4.12 -22.36 0.67
C ARG A 177 -3.36 -21.32 -0.15
N ALA A 178 -3.19 -21.53 -1.45
CA ALA A 178 -2.46 -20.58 -2.28
C ALA A 178 -3.33 -19.35 -2.59
N VAL A 179 -2.69 -18.18 -2.61
CA VAL A 179 -3.22 -17.02 -3.31
C VAL A 179 -2.98 -17.25 -4.79
N GLN A 180 -4.04 -17.27 -5.60
CA GLN A 180 -3.92 -17.46 -7.05
C GLN A 180 -3.92 -16.09 -7.75
N HIS A 181 -3.10 -15.91 -8.78
CA HIS A 181 -3.06 -14.68 -9.58
C HIS A 181 -3.16 -14.98 -11.08
N ARG A 182 -3.91 -14.17 -11.82
CA ARG A 182 -3.89 -14.13 -13.28
C ARG A 182 -3.09 -12.91 -13.74
N GLU A 183 -1.98 -13.17 -14.42
CA GLU A 183 -1.09 -12.17 -15.00
C GLU A 183 -1.23 -12.16 -16.53
N VAL A 184 -1.10 -10.98 -17.14
CA VAL A 184 -1.19 -10.78 -18.59
C VAL A 184 -0.03 -9.88 -19.04
N GLN A 185 0.61 -10.24 -20.14
CA GLN A 185 1.78 -9.54 -20.69
C GLN A 185 1.62 -8.01 -20.73
N GLY A 186 2.46 -7.30 -19.97
CA GLY A 186 2.47 -5.83 -19.89
C GLY A 186 1.57 -5.22 -18.82
N PHE A 187 0.68 -5.99 -18.20
CA PHE A 187 -0.29 -5.54 -17.20
C PHE A 187 -0.22 -6.35 -15.88
N GLU A 188 0.93 -6.98 -15.62
CA GLU A 188 1.15 -7.84 -14.47
C GLU A 188 1.06 -7.11 -13.12
N SER A 189 0.76 -7.85 -12.06
CA SER A 189 0.64 -7.35 -10.69
C SER A 189 2.00 -6.88 -10.15
N ALA A 190 1.97 -5.88 -9.27
CA ALA A 190 3.17 -5.42 -8.55
C ALA A 190 3.84 -6.55 -7.73
N THR A 191 3.06 -7.54 -7.28
CA THR A 191 3.58 -8.75 -6.63
C THR A 191 4.45 -9.56 -7.58
N PHE A 192 3.94 -9.87 -8.79
CA PHE A 192 4.66 -10.66 -9.81
C PHE A 192 5.91 -9.93 -10.33
N LEU A 193 5.76 -8.65 -10.65
CA LEU A 193 6.84 -7.80 -11.16
C LEU A 193 7.96 -7.64 -10.13
N GLY A 194 7.61 -7.69 -8.83
CA GLY A 194 8.56 -7.62 -7.73
C GLY A 194 9.51 -8.82 -7.62
N TYR A 195 9.27 -9.91 -8.36
CA TYR A 195 10.18 -11.06 -8.43
C TYR A 195 11.34 -10.84 -9.43
N PHE A 196 11.22 -9.88 -10.35
CA PHE A 196 12.11 -9.72 -11.50
C PHE A 196 12.73 -8.30 -11.56
N LYS A 197 13.47 -7.92 -10.52
CA LYS A 197 14.13 -6.58 -10.41
C LYS A 197 15.05 -6.24 -11.60
N SER A 198 15.63 -7.25 -12.27
CA SER A 198 16.41 -7.11 -13.51
C SER A 198 15.59 -6.73 -14.76
N GLY A 199 14.27 -6.58 -14.62
CA GLY A 199 13.33 -6.43 -15.72
C GLY A 199 12.87 -7.77 -16.31
N LEU A 200 11.79 -7.71 -17.11
CA LEU A 200 11.23 -8.85 -17.82
C LEU A 200 11.65 -8.79 -19.31
N LYS A 201 11.94 -9.94 -19.91
CA LYS A 201 12.24 -10.11 -21.34
C LYS A 201 11.09 -10.81 -22.04
N TYR A 202 10.33 -10.08 -22.86
CA TYR A 202 9.31 -10.68 -23.73
C TYR A 202 9.94 -11.10 -25.06
N LYS A 203 10.01 -12.40 -25.30
CA LYS A 203 10.64 -13.03 -26.46
C LYS A 203 9.60 -13.37 -27.53
N LYS A 204 9.98 -13.40 -28.79
CA LYS A 204 9.08 -13.77 -29.90
C LYS A 204 8.99 -15.29 -30.07
N GLY A 205 7.85 -15.73 -30.60
CA GLY A 205 7.54 -17.15 -30.77
C GLY A 205 7.08 -17.82 -29.47
N GLY A 206 7.15 -19.15 -29.47
CA GLY A 206 6.68 -20.04 -28.40
C GLY A 206 6.71 -21.51 -28.82
N VAL A 207 6.03 -22.38 -28.07
CA VAL A 207 5.92 -23.83 -28.29
C VAL A 207 5.35 -24.15 -29.67
N ALA A 208 4.30 -23.43 -30.09
CA ALA A 208 3.66 -23.60 -31.40
C ALA A 208 4.58 -23.27 -32.59
N SER A 209 5.59 -22.41 -32.39
CA SER A 209 6.63 -22.08 -33.38
C SER A 209 7.97 -22.80 -33.13
N GLY A 210 8.01 -23.74 -32.17
CA GLY A 210 9.15 -24.60 -31.89
C GLY A 210 10.24 -24.00 -30.99
N PHE A 211 10.06 -22.77 -30.48
CA PHE A 211 11.04 -22.10 -29.64
C PHE A 211 11.10 -22.69 -28.22
N LYS A 212 12.29 -22.66 -27.61
CA LYS A 212 12.58 -23.19 -26.27
C LYS A 212 13.53 -22.29 -25.50
N HIS A 213 13.45 -22.35 -24.17
CA HIS A 213 14.41 -21.69 -23.27
C HIS A 213 15.78 -22.37 -23.23
N VAL A 214 15.83 -23.69 -23.39
CA VAL A 214 17.09 -24.43 -23.49
C VAL A 214 17.68 -24.26 -24.89
N VAL A 215 18.70 -23.40 -25.00
CA VAL A 215 19.42 -23.08 -26.23
C VAL A 215 20.84 -23.67 -26.16
N PRO A 216 21.40 -24.25 -27.24
CA PRO A 216 22.79 -24.72 -27.26
C PRO A 216 23.84 -23.62 -26.96
N ASN A 217 25.00 -24.03 -26.45
CA ASN A 217 26.09 -23.12 -26.04
C ASN A 217 26.68 -22.25 -27.16
N GLU A 218 26.48 -22.65 -28.42
CA GLU A 218 26.84 -21.92 -29.64
C GLU A 218 25.60 -21.82 -30.52
N VAL A 219 24.99 -20.63 -30.57
CA VAL A 219 23.89 -20.29 -31.46
C VAL A 219 24.14 -18.90 -32.02
N VAL A 220 23.94 -18.75 -33.33
CA VAL A 220 23.91 -17.44 -33.99
C VAL A 220 22.65 -16.71 -33.53
N VAL A 221 22.82 -15.72 -32.67
CA VAL A 221 21.75 -14.85 -32.19
C VAL A 221 21.80 -13.54 -32.98
N GLN A 222 20.64 -13.11 -33.48
CA GLN A 222 20.44 -11.79 -34.08
C GLN A 222 19.02 -11.34 -33.72
N ARG A 223 18.88 -10.56 -32.65
CA ARG A 223 17.59 -10.06 -32.14
C ARG A 223 17.71 -8.64 -31.62
N LEU A 224 16.61 -7.90 -31.62
CA LEU A 224 16.53 -6.52 -31.13
C LEU A 224 15.49 -6.44 -30.01
N PHE A 225 15.86 -5.92 -28.85
CA PHE A 225 14.93 -5.56 -27.79
C PHE A 225 14.69 -4.06 -27.76
N GLN A 226 13.42 -3.65 -27.64
CA GLN A 226 13.02 -2.32 -27.18
C GLN A 226 12.89 -2.38 -25.65
N VAL A 227 13.65 -1.56 -24.93
CA VAL A 227 13.64 -1.47 -23.46
C VAL A 227 12.81 -0.26 -23.05
N LYS A 228 11.76 -0.50 -22.26
CA LYS A 228 10.81 0.54 -21.87
C LYS A 228 10.31 0.38 -20.42
N GLY A 229 9.83 1.47 -19.84
CA GLY A 229 9.24 1.54 -18.49
C GLY A 229 10.21 2.09 -17.43
N ARG A 230 9.74 3.09 -16.66
CA ARG A 230 10.57 3.86 -15.71
C ARG A 230 10.64 3.26 -14.30
N ARG A 231 9.71 2.38 -13.89
CA ARG A 231 9.80 1.60 -12.62
C ARG A 231 9.95 0.11 -12.88
N VAL A 232 9.19 -0.39 -13.85
CA VAL A 232 9.16 -1.79 -14.25
C VAL A 232 9.65 -1.90 -15.68
N VAL A 233 10.85 -2.42 -15.82
CA VAL A 233 11.62 -2.42 -17.06
C VAL A 233 11.24 -3.65 -17.86
N ARG A 234 10.78 -3.43 -19.09
CA ARG A 234 10.33 -4.47 -20.01
C ARG A 234 11.12 -4.38 -21.30
N ALA A 235 11.88 -5.42 -21.59
CA ALA A 235 12.62 -5.60 -22.83
C ALA A 235 11.78 -6.46 -23.79
N THR A 236 11.20 -5.84 -24.81
CA THR A 236 10.31 -6.51 -25.77
C THR A 236 11.04 -6.79 -27.07
N GLU A 237 11.04 -8.03 -27.53
CA GLU A 237 11.69 -8.44 -28.78
C GLU A 237 10.91 -7.90 -30.00
N VAL A 238 11.56 -7.01 -30.75
CA VAL A 238 11.02 -6.25 -31.89
C VAL A 238 11.74 -6.64 -33.19
N PRO A 239 11.19 -6.34 -34.37
CA PRO A 239 11.88 -6.60 -35.64
C PRO A 239 13.25 -5.90 -35.70
N VAL A 240 14.27 -6.60 -36.21
CA VAL A 240 15.64 -6.05 -36.39
C VAL A 240 15.63 -5.10 -37.59
N SER A 241 15.17 -3.86 -37.38
CA SER A 241 14.96 -2.81 -38.38
C SER A 241 14.98 -1.44 -37.71
N TRP A 242 15.46 -0.41 -38.42
CA TRP A 242 15.34 0.99 -37.97
C TRP A 242 13.88 1.46 -37.79
N GLU A 243 12.91 0.78 -38.41
CA GLU A 243 11.48 1.06 -38.20
C GLU A 243 10.99 0.75 -36.77
N SER A 244 11.71 -0.09 -36.02
CA SER A 244 11.44 -0.37 -34.61
C SER A 244 11.97 0.73 -33.67
N PHE A 245 12.90 1.56 -34.13
CA PHE A 245 13.58 2.54 -33.30
C PHE A 245 12.79 3.84 -33.16
N ASN A 246 12.98 4.50 -32.02
CA ASN A 246 12.55 5.87 -31.78
C ASN A 246 13.59 6.58 -30.91
N ASN A 247 13.53 7.90 -30.82
CA ASN A 247 14.54 8.68 -30.09
C ASN A 247 14.35 8.74 -28.56
N GLY A 248 13.24 8.22 -28.02
CA GLY A 248 12.91 8.30 -26.59
C GLY A 248 13.22 7.04 -25.79
N ASP A 249 13.22 5.87 -26.42
CA ASP A 249 13.48 4.60 -25.72
C ASP A 249 14.97 4.19 -25.80
N CYS A 250 15.33 3.13 -25.06
CA CYS A 250 16.60 2.43 -25.21
C CYS A 250 16.40 1.11 -25.97
N PHE A 251 17.40 0.67 -26.71
CA PHE A 251 17.36 -0.54 -27.53
C PHE A 251 18.60 -1.41 -27.30
N ILE A 252 18.46 -2.72 -27.44
CA ILE A 252 19.57 -3.69 -27.32
C ILE A 252 19.55 -4.62 -28.53
N LEU A 253 20.51 -4.42 -29.44
CA LEU A 253 20.79 -5.30 -30.57
C LEU A 253 21.77 -6.39 -30.10
N ASP A 254 21.30 -7.62 -30.00
CA ASP A 254 22.06 -8.76 -29.50
C ASP A 254 22.54 -9.64 -30.66
N LEU A 255 23.87 -9.65 -30.87
CA LEU A 255 24.58 -10.41 -31.90
C LEU A 255 25.41 -11.58 -31.32
N GLY A 256 25.00 -12.12 -30.16
CA GLY A 256 25.60 -13.31 -29.56
C GLY A 256 26.84 -13.03 -28.69
N ASN A 257 28.00 -12.80 -29.31
CA ASN A 257 29.24 -12.47 -28.58
C ASN A 257 29.35 -10.98 -28.23
N ASP A 258 28.68 -10.13 -29.00
CA ASP A 258 28.67 -8.68 -28.84
C ASP A 258 27.22 -8.20 -28.74
N ILE A 259 26.95 -7.40 -27.71
CA ILE A 259 25.62 -6.89 -27.35
C ILE A 259 25.69 -5.37 -27.44
N TYR A 260 24.93 -4.78 -28.37
CA TYR A 260 24.96 -3.36 -28.67
C TYR A 260 23.75 -2.67 -28.04
N GLN A 261 23.98 -1.98 -26.92
CA GLN A 261 23.02 -1.06 -26.33
C GLN A 261 23.08 0.28 -27.06
N TRP A 262 21.92 0.77 -27.47
CA TRP A 262 21.74 2.05 -28.13
C TRP A 262 20.71 2.87 -27.36
N CYS A 263 21.07 4.10 -27.01
CA CYS A 263 20.23 5.01 -26.24
C CYS A 263 19.79 6.19 -27.10
N GLY A 264 18.46 6.38 -27.25
CA GLY A 264 17.92 7.47 -28.05
C GLY A 264 18.29 8.84 -27.49
N SER A 265 18.39 9.85 -28.36
CA SER A 265 18.79 11.22 -28.00
C SER A 265 17.89 11.91 -26.97
N SER A 266 16.65 11.43 -26.79
CA SER A 266 15.65 11.92 -25.84
C SER A 266 15.32 10.94 -24.70
N SER A 267 16.04 9.82 -24.59
CA SER A 267 15.87 8.83 -23.50
C SER A 267 16.37 9.33 -22.16
N ASN A 268 15.65 9.04 -21.06
CA ASN A 268 16.03 9.55 -19.74
C ASN A 268 17.14 8.71 -19.10
N ARG A 269 17.88 9.31 -18.14
CA ARG A 269 19.04 8.66 -17.50
C ARG A 269 18.67 7.35 -16.79
N PHE A 270 17.44 7.23 -16.31
CA PHE A 270 16.97 6.06 -15.58
C PHE A 270 16.68 4.88 -16.54
N GLU A 271 16.05 5.13 -17.68
CA GLU A 271 15.90 4.14 -18.77
C GLU A 271 17.25 3.64 -19.26
N ARG A 272 18.24 4.54 -19.42
CA ARG A 272 19.62 4.16 -19.79
C ARG A 272 20.27 3.27 -18.74
N LEU A 273 20.13 3.60 -17.44
CA LEU A 273 20.66 2.79 -16.32
C LEU A 273 20.01 1.40 -16.26
N LYS A 274 18.69 1.32 -16.43
CA LYS A 274 17.97 0.04 -16.39
C LYS A 274 18.16 -0.78 -17.68
N ALA A 275 18.35 -0.15 -18.85
CA ALA A 275 18.79 -0.84 -20.06
C ALA A 275 20.18 -1.46 -19.87
N THR A 276 21.10 -0.75 -19.19
CA THR A 276 22.40 -1.30 -18.78
C THR A 276 22.26 -2.54 -17.89
N GLN A 277 21.28 -2.58 -16.97
CA GLN A 277 20.96 -3.79 -16.20
C GLN A 277 20.46 -4.95 -17.08
N VAL A 278 19.59 -4.69 -18.06
CA VAL A 278 19.13 -5.72 -19.01
C VAL A 278 20.29 -6.26 -19.87
N SER A 279 21.14 -5.38 -20.41
CA SER A 279 22.32 -5.76 -21.20
C SER A 279 23.30 -6.62 -20.40
N LYS A 280 23.56 -6.24 -19.14
CA LYS A 280 24.36 -7.01 -18.18
C LYS A 280 23.70 -8.37 -17.88
N GLY A 281 22.37 -8.41 -17.72
CA GLY A 281 21.59 -9.64 -17.55
C GLY A 281 21.70 -10.60 -18.74
N ILE A 282 21.69 -10.11 -19.99
CA ILE A 282 21.92 -10.96 -21.18
C ILE A 282 23.35 -11.49 -21.18
N ARG A 283 24.35 -10.63 -20.92
CA ARG A 283 25.77 -11.02 -20.82
C ARG A 283 25.98 -12.12 -19.78
N ASP A 284 25.50 -11.90 -18.56
CA ASP A 284 25.83 -12.75 -17.41
C ASP A 284 24.96 -14.02 -17.38
N ASN A 285 23.66 -13.91 -17.66
CA ASN A 285 22.73 -15.04 -17.52
C ASN A 285 22.50 -15.86 -18.80
N GLU A 286 22.48 -15.23 -19.99
CA GLU A 286 22.31 -15.92 -21.28
C GLU A 286 23.65 -16.28 -21.96
N ARG A 287 24.77 -15.62 -21.62
CA ARG A 287 26.10 -15.90 -22.19
C ARG A 287 27.15 -16.37 -21.19
N SER A 288 26.81 -16.46 -19.90
CA SER A 288 27.71 -16.87 -18.82
C SER A 288 28.91 -15.94 -18.65
N GLY A 289 28.71 -14.63 -18.84
CA GLY A 289 29.74 -13.59 -18.73
C GLY A 289 30.68 -13.49 -19.94
N ARG A 290 30.49 -14.30 -20.99
CA ARG A 290 31.43 -14.44 -22.12
C ARG A 290 31.24 -13.44 -23.26
N ALA A 291 30.20 -12.61 -23.20
CA ALA A 291 29.89 -11.60 -24.22
C ALA A 291 30.39 -10.20 -23.79
N ARG A 292 30.51 -9.29 -24.77
CA ARG A 292 30.81 -7.87 -24.54
C ARG A 292 29.55 -7.03 -24.67
N VAL A 293 29.46 -5.97 -23.88
CA VAL A 293 28.40 -4.96 -24.01
C VAL A 293 29.01 -3.66 -24.49
N HIS A 294 28.54 -3.17 -25.63
CA HIS A 294 28.92 -1.89 -26.22
C HIS A 294 27.76 -0.93 -26.01
N VAL A 295 28.00 0.24 -25.41
CA VAL A 295 26.97 1.26 -25.22
C VAL A 295 27.22 2.43 -26.18
N SER A 296 26.17 2.86 -26.86
CA SER A 296 26.18 3.92 -27.87
C SER A 296 24.96 4.83 -27.73
N GLU A 297 25.07 6.05 -28.24
CA GLU A 297 23.97 7.01 -28.30
C GLU A 297 23.65 7.37 -29.75
N GLU A 298 22.50 7.99 -29.99
CA GLU A 298 22.09 8.43 -31.33
C GLU A 298 23.14 9.33 -32.02
N GLY A 299 23.64 8.88 -33.17
CA GLY A 299 24.71 9.53 -33.93
C GLY A 299 26.13 9.01 -33.63
N ALA A 300 26.26 8.03 -32.74
CA ALA A 300 27.51 7.34 -32.40
C ALA A 300 27.40 5.81 -32.61
N GLU A 301 26.60 5.38 -33.60
CA GLU A 301 26.38 3.97 -33.92
C GLU A 301 27.66 3.24 -34.38
N PRO A 302 28.05 2.10 -33.78
CA PRO A 302 29.18 1.31 -34.26
C PRO A 302 28.95 0.70 -35.66
N GLU A 303 30.02 0.47 -36.41
CA GLU A 303 29.98 -0.07 -37.78
C GLU A 303 29.20 -1.39 -37.86
N ALA A 304 29.45 -2.35 -36.96
CA ALA A 304 28.72 -3.63 -36.88
C ALA A 304 27.21 -3.49 -36.64
N MET A 305 26.74 -2.40 -36.02
CA MET A 305 25.31 -2.10 -35.87
C MET A 305 24.71 -1.57 -37.18
N LEU A 306 25.47 -0.76 -37.92
CA LEU A 306 25.10 -0.21 -39.22
C LEU A 306 25.16 -1.26 -40.35
N GLU A 307 26.04 -2.26 -40.25
CA GLU A 307 26.07 -3.42 -41.15
C GLU A 307 24.78 -4.26 -41.06
N VAL A 308 24.23 -4.42 -39.84
CA VAL A 308 23.03 -5.24 -39.59
C VAL A 308 21.72 -4.48 -39.86
N LEU A 309 21.65 -3.19 -39.50
CA LEU A 309 20.43 -2.39 -39.61
C LEU A 309 20.38 -1.51 -40.89
N GLY A 310 21.51 -1.33 -41.57
CA GLY A 310 21.66 -0.35 -42.65
C GLY A 310 21.89 1.08 -42.13
N PRO A 311 21.96 2.08 -43.03
CA PRO A 311 22.20 3.48 -42.66
C PRO A 311 21.03 4.07 -41.86
N LYS A 312 21.33 4.72 -40.73
CA LYS A 312 20.30 5.25 -39.81
C LYS A 312 19.46 6.36 -40.46
N PRO A 313 18.11 6.26 -40.46
CA PRO A 313 17.22 7.32 -40.90
C PRO A 313 17.02 8.41 -39.82
N ALA A 314 16.17 9.39 -40.12
CA ALA A 314 15.59 10.23 -39.07
C ALA A 314 14.56 9.42 -38.27
N LEU A 315 14.74 9.34 -36.95
CA LEU A 315 13.90 8.52 -36.08
C LEU A 315 12.67 9.29 -35.55
N PRO A 316 11.53 8.60 -35.30
CA PRO A 316 10.35 9.21 -34.71
C PRO A 316 10.58 9.56 -33.23
N ALA A 317 9.71 10.43 -32.71
CA ALA A 317 9.64 10.70 -31.27
C ALA A 317 9.20 9.46 -30.49
N GLY A 318 9.75 9.28 -29.27
CA GLY A 318 9.27 8.26 -28.33
C GLY A 318 7.79 8.41 -27.97
N THR A 319 7.15 7.29 -27.64
CA THR A 319 5.74 7.27 -27.22
C THR A 319 5.65 7.34 -25.69
N GLU A 320 5.06 8.39 -25.13
CA GLU A 320 4.88 8.48 -23.67
C GLU A 320 3.98 7.35 -23.15
N ASP A 321 4.49 6.50 -22.25
CA ASP A 321 3.74 5.44 -21.55
C ASP A 321 2.78 6.01 -20.50
N THR A 322 1.85 6.85 -20.96
CA THR A 322 0.70 7.30 -20.17
C THR A 322 -0.42 6.27 -20.30
N ALA A 323 -0.25 5.14 -19.61
CA ALA A 323 -1.33 4.21 -19.27
C ALA A 323 -2.32 4.94 -18.34
N LYS A 324 -3.27 5.66 -18.96
CA LYS A 324 -4.11 6.68 -18.31
C LYS A 324 -5.24 6.08 -17.46
N GLU A 325 -4.98 5.92 -16.16
CA GLU A 325 -6.03 5.96 -15.15
C GLU A 325 -5.80 7.15 -14.19
N ASP A 326 -6.88 7.88 -13.88
CA ASP A 326 -6.82 8.97 -12.89
C ASP A 326 -6.66 8.37 -11.49
N ALA A 327 -5.70 8.86 -10.70
CA ALA A 327 -5.51 8.40 -9.32
C ALA A 327 -6.73 8.68 -8.40
N ALA A 328 -7.76 9.37 -8.89
CA ALA A 328 -9.07 9.51 -8.24
C ALA A 328 -9.94 8.24 -8.36
N ASN A 329 -9.75 7.42 -9.39
CA ASN A 329 -10.54 6.20 -9.63
C ASN A 329 -10.28 5.13 -8.57
N ARG A 330 -9.04 5.00 -8.09
CA ARG A 330 -8.58 3.98 -7.13
C ARG A 330 -9.33 3.94 -5.80
N LYS A 331 -10.09 4.99 -5.46
CA LYS A 331 -10.68 5.14 -4.14
C LYS A 331 -11.90 4.24 -3.90
N LEU A 332 -12.70 3.99 -4.94
CA LEU A 332 -14.02 3.40 -4.81
C LEU A 332 -14.04 1.96 -5.31
N ALA A 333 -14.51 1.05 -4.46
CA ALA A 333 -14.70 -0.37 -4.74
C ALA A 333 -16.09 -0.83 -4.30
N LYS A 334 -16.55 -1.97 -4.84
CA LYS A 334 -17.82 -2.61 -4.48
C LYS A 334 -17.61 -4.06 -4.05
N LEU A 335 -18.54 -4.59 -3.26
CA LEU A 335 -18.51 -5.99 -2.82
C LEU A 335 -19.76 -6.72 -3.33
N TYR A 336 -19.55 -7.80 -4.06
CA TYR A 336 -20.58 -8.67 -4.62
C TYR A 336 -20.50 -10.08 -4.00
N LYS A 337 -21.64 -10.74 -3.83
CA LYS A 337 -21.76 -12.17 -3.53
C LYS A 337 -22.00 -12.95 -4.83
N VAL A 338 -21.27 -14.04 -5.01
CA VAL A 338 -21.49 -15.06 -6.06
C VAL A 338 -22.53 -16.06 -5.56
N SER A 339 -23.36 -16.62 -6.44
CA SER A 339 -24.30 -17.69 -6.09
C SER A 339 -24.66 -18.59 -7.28
N ASN A 340 -24.40 -19.89 -7.13
CA ASN A 340 -24.77 -20.96 -8.08
C ASN A 340 -26.25 -21.42 -8.04
N GLY A 341 -27.04 -21.01 -7.04
CA GLY A 341 -28.31 -21.64 -6.64
C GLY A 341 -29.46 -21.68 -7.66
N ALA A 342 -29.25 -21.22 -8.89
CA ALA A 342 -30.20 -21.29 -10.01
C ALA A 342 -29.68 -22.16 -11.18
N GLY A 343 -28.59 -22.92 -11.01
CA GLY A 343 -27.92 -23.67 -12.08
C GLY A 343 -27.16 -22.79 -13.09
N THR A 344 -27.35 -21.47 -13.02
CA THR A 344 -26.56 -20.45 -13.69
C THR A 344 -25.95 -19.55 -12.61
N MET A 345 -24.66 -19.24 -12.75
CA MET A 345 -23.93 -18.52 -11.72
C MET A 345 -24.28 -17.03 -11.75
N SER A 346 -24.79 -16.52 -10.64
CA SER A 346 -25.25 -15.14 -10.49
C SER A 346 -24.32 -14.34 -9.58
N VAL A 347 -24.35 -13.00 -9.72
CA VAL A 347 -23.68 -12.06 -8.82
C VAL A 347 -24.67 -11.01 -8.34
N SER A 348 -24.67 -10.76 -7.03
CA SER A 348 -25.56 -9.82 -6.34
C SER A 348 -24.76 -8.84 -5.50
N LEU A 349 -25.18 -7.58 -5.43
CA LEU A 349 -24.46 -6.54 -4.70
C LEU A 349 -24.69 -6.69 -3.18
N VAL A 350 -23.61 -6.62 -2.41
CA VAL A 350 -23.61 -6.73 -0.93
C VAL A 350 -23.26 -5.39 -0.27
N ALA A 351 -22.31 -4.65 -0.83
CA ALA A 351 -21.97 -3.29 -0.40
C ALA A 351 -21.58 -2.42 -1.60
N ASP A 352 -22.15 -1.20 -1.65
CA ASP A 352 -22.04 -0.28 -2.79
C ASP A 352 -20.84 0.69 -2.70
N GLU A 353 -20.21 0.80 -1.52
CA GLU A 353 -19.03 1.64 -1.25
C GLU A 353 -18.18 1.04 -0.10
N ASN A 354 -16.86 1.23 -0.17
CA ASN A 354 -15.88 0.95 0.87
C ASN A 354 -15.78 2.10 1.92
N PRO A 355 -15.40 1.83 3.18
CA PRO A 355 -14.82 0.59 3.69
C PRO A 355 -15.86 -0.39 4.21
N PHE A 356 -15.78 -1.63 3.73
CA PHE A 356 -16.76 -2.70 3.99
C PHE A 356 -16.70 -3.21 5.44
N ALA A 357 -17.77 -3.87 5.89
CA ALA A 357 -17.77 -4.63 7.14
C ALA A 357 -17.16 -6.03 6.91
N GLN A 358 -16.20 -6.46 7.75
CA GLN A 358 -15.58 -7.78 7.61
C GLN A 358 -16.61 -8.93 7.62
N GLY A 359 -17.60 -8.86 8.52
CA GLY A 359 -18.71 -9.82 8.60
C GLY A 359 -19.76 -9.70 7.47
N ALA A 360 -19.47 -8.97 6.38
CA ALA A 360 -20.19 -9.12 5.12
C ALA A 360 -19.71 -10.35 4.34
N LEU A 361 -18.44 -10.74 4.52
CA LEU A 361 -17.90 -12.03 4.06
C LEU A 361 -18.49 -13.14 4.93
N ARG A 362 -18.92 -14.22 4.27
CA ARG A 362 -19.56 -15.39 4.88
C ARG A 362 -18.86 -16.65 4.42
N SER A 363 -18.46 -17.51 5.36
CA SER A 363 -17.66 -18.70 5.06
C SER A 363 -18.36 -19.67 4.10
N GLU A 364 -19.68 -19.63 4.01
CA GLU A 364 -20.52 -20.47 3.14
C GLU A 364 -20.59 -20.00 1.67
N ASP A 365 -20.03 -18.83 1.33
CA ASP A 365 -20.22 -18.18 0.03
C ASP A 365 -18.88 -17.75 -0.61
N CYS A 366 -18.87 -17.56 -1.93
CA CYS A 366 -17.80 -16.85 -2.64
C CYS A 366 -18.19 -15.38 -2.89
N PHE A 367 -17.22 -14.47 -2.84
CA PHE A 367 -17.42 -13.02 -3.04
C PHE A 367 -16.48 -12.46 -4.10
N ILE A 368 -16.89 -11.38 -4.76
CA ILE A 368 -16.03 -10.58 -5.65
C ILE A 368 -15.91 -9.18 -5.06
N LEU A 369 -14.68 -8.76 -4.76
CA LEU A 369 -14.35 -7.37 -4.49
C LEU A 369 -14.00 -6.73 -5.84
N ASP A 370 -14.91 -5.89 -6.31
CA ASP A 370 -14.80 -5.17 -7.56
C ASP A 370 -14.05 -3.85 -7.36
N HIS A 371 -12.88 -3.76 -7.99
CA HIS A 371 -12.03 -2.59 -8.03
C HIS A 371 -11.61 -2.30 -9.49
N GLY A 372 -12.42 -2.70 -10.47
CA GLY A 372 -12.06 -2.71 -11.90
C GLY A 372 -11.69 -1.35 -12.50
N LYS A 373 -12.00 -0.25 -11.79
CA LYS A 373 -11.57 1.13 -12.09
C LYS A 373 -10.11 1.46 -11.77
N ASP A 374 -9.41 0.53 -11.12
CA ASP A 374 -7.97 0.57 -10.77
C ASP A 374 -7.27 -0.65 -11.38
N GLY A 375 -7.83 -1.21 -12.45
CA GLY A 375 -7.31 -2.35 -13.20
C GLY A 375 -7.40 -3.74 -12.54
N LYS A 376 -8.08 -3.93 -11.39
CA LYS A 376 -8.05 -5.20 -10.61
C LYS A 376 -9.37 -5.63 -9.99
N ILE A 377 -9.53 -6.94 -9.79
CA ILE A 377 -10.61 -7.55 -8.99
C ILE A 377 -10.06 -8.68 -8.09
N PHE A 378 -10.71 -8.90 -6.95
CA PHE A 378 -10.40 -10.02 -6.04
C PHE A 378 -11.59 -10.97 -5.93
N VAL A 379 -11.34 -12.28 -5.92
CA VAL A 379 -12.34 -13.31 -5.61
C VAL A 379 -11.98 -13.95 -4.27
N TRP A 380 -12.87 -13.87 -3.28
CA TRP A 380 -12.67 -14.46 -1.96
C TRP A 380 -13.45 -15.79 -1.87
N LYS A 381 -12.75 -16.88 -1.55
CA LYS A 381 -13.27 -18.25 -1.43
C LYS A 381 -13.57 -18.56 0.03
N GLY A 382 -14.85 -18.58 0.41
CA GLY A 382 -15.28 -19.05 1.72
C GLY A 382 -14.88 -20.51 1.98
N ARG A 383 -14.46 -20.82 3.21
CA ARG A 383 -13.97 -22.13 3.67
C ARG A 383 -15.03 -23.23 3.56
N GLN A 384 -16.30 -22.86 3.64
CA GLN A 384 -17.48 -23.73 3.55
C GLN A 384 -18.26 -23.57 2.23
N ALA A 385 -17.83 -22.69 1.31
CA ALA A 385 -18.45 -22.51 -0.01
C ALA A 385 -18.40 -23.79 -0.85
N ASN A 386 -19.26 -23.93 -1.86
CA ASN A 386 -19.29 -25.15 -2.70
C ASN A 386 -17.91 -25.39 -3.35
N THR A 387 -17.40 -26.63 -3.27
CA THR A 387 -16.15 -27.05 -3.93
C THR A 387 -16.14 -26.72 -5.43
N GLU A 388 -17.29 -26.80 -6.11
CA GLU A 388 -17.42 -26.39 -7.51
C GLU A 388 -17.24 -24.87 -7.70
N GLU A 389 -17.79 -24.04 -6.81
CA GLU A 389 -17.60 -22.58 -6.84
C GLU A 389 -16.15 -22.19 -6.51
N ARG A 390 -15.50 -22.89 -5.57
CA ARG A 390 -14.08 -22.66 -5.25
C ARG A 390 -13.17 -23.00 -6.44
N LYS A 391 -13.48 -24.06 -7.19
CA LYS A 391 -12.73 -24.45 -8.41
C LYS A 391 -13.08 -23.60 -9.63
N ALA A 392 -14.29 -23.08 -9.70
CA ALA A 392 -14.73 -22.18 -10.78
C ALA A 392 -14.21 -20.73 -10.63
N ALA A 393 -13.59 -20.35 -9.50
CA ALA A 393 -13.26 -18.97 -9.15
C ALA A 393 -12.52 -18.14 -10.23
N LEU A 394 -11.61 -18.76 -11.00
CA LEU A 394 -10.93 -18.07 -12.13
C LEU A 394 -11.89 -17.82 -13.30
N LYS A 395 -12.76 -18.78 -13.63
CA LYS A 395 -13.84 -18.59 -14.62
C LYS A 395 -14.86 -17.55 -14.13
N THR A 396 -15.23 -17.60 -12.85
CA THR A 396 -16.09 -16.60 -12.19
C THR A 396 -15.56 -15.17 -12.39
N ALA A 397 -14.25 -14.97 -12.25
CA ALA A 397 -13.62 -13.68 -12.51
C ALA A 397 -13.68 -13.26 -13.98
N SER A 398 -13.39 -14.17 -14.93
CA SER A 398 -13.47 -13.90 -16.38
C SER A 398 -14.89 -13.58 -16.86
N ASP A 399 -15.88 -14.31 -16.33
CA ASP A 399 -17.30 -14.07 -16.61
C ASP A 399 -17.76 -12.73 -16.01
N PHE A 400 -17.22 -12.33 -14.84
CA PHE A 400 -17.49 -11.03 -14.21
C PHE A 400 -16.87 -9.85 -14.98
N ILE A 401 -15.58 -9.94 -15.36
CA ILE A 401 -14.89 -8.96 -16.21
C ILE A 401 -15.69 -8.72 -17.50
N SER A 402 -16.09 -9.80 -18.17
CA SER A 402 -16.88 -9.76 -19.40
C SER A 402 -18.29 -9.17 -19.21
N LYS A 403 -18.90 -9.35 -18.02
CA LYS A 403 -20.22 -8.82 -17.68
C LYS A 403 -20.20 -7.33 -17.33
N MET A 404 -19.10 -6.84 -16.77
CA MET A 404 -18.92 -5.44 -16.37
C MET A 404 -18.24 -4.57 -17.45
N ASP A 405 -17.95 -5.14 -18.62
CA ASP A 405 -17.21 -4.50 -19.73
C ASP A 405 -15.82 -3.98 -19.32
N TYR A 406 -15.13 -4.75 -18.45
CA TYR A 406 -13.77 -4.44 -18.03
C TYR A 406 -12.72 -4.96 -19.03
N PRO A 407 -11.53 -4.31 -19.13
CA PRO A 407 -10.47 -4.75 -20.02
C PRO A 407 -10.02 -6.20 -19.77
N ARG A 408 -9.68 -6.95 -20.84
CA ARG A 408 -9.25 -8.36 -20.71
C ARG A 408 -7.95 -8.53 -19.92
N GLN A 409 -7.16 -7.46 -19.80
CA GLN A 409 -5.94 -7.37 -19.01
C GLN A 409 -6.18 -7.02 -17.52
N THR A 410 -7.44 -6.84 -17.08
CA THR A 410 -7.75 -6.65 -15.65
C THR A 410 -7.18 -7.79 -14.81
N GLN A 411 -6.43 -7.41 -13.78
CA GLN A 411 -5.75 -8.31 -12.85
C GLN A 411 -6.79 -9.06 -12.00
N VAL A 412 -6.59 -10.35 -11.79
CA VAL A 412 -7.43 -11.19 -10.93
C VAL A 412 -6.58 -11.80 -9.84
N SER A 413 -7.02 -11.68 -8.58
CA SER A 413 -6.43 -12.41 -7.46
C SER A 413 -7.51 -13.23 -6.73
N VAL A 414 -7.28 -14.52 -6.51
CA VAL A 414 -8.21 -15.43 -5.80
C VAL A 414 -7.63 -15.77 -4.43
N LEU A 415 -8.38 -15.50 -3.37
CA LEU A 415 -7.94 -15.58 -1.98
C LEU A 415 -8.77 -16.61 -1.21
N PRO A 416 -8.15 -17.53 -0.44
CA PRO A 416 -8.88 -18.38 0.50
C PRO A 416 -9.20 -17.66 1.82
N GLU A 417 -10.29 -18.06 2.49
CA GLU A 417 -10.66 -17.56 3.83
C GLU A 417 -9.59 -17.83 4.88
N GLY A 418 -9.05 -16.74 5.45
CA GLY A 418 -7.92 -16.73 6.36
C GLY A 418 -6.56 -16.65 5.66
N GLY A 419 -6.50 -16.52 4.33
CA GLY A 419 -5.29 -16.31 3.53
C GLY A 419 -5.28 -14.98 2.78
N GLU A 420 -5.99 -13.96 3.28
CA GLU A 420 -6.18 -12.70 2.58
C GLU A 420 -4.96 -11.77 2.67
N THR A 421 -4.59 -11.16 1.55
CA THR A 421 -3.46 -10.22 1.47
C THR A 421 -3.79 -8.86 2.11
N PRO A 422 -2.77 -8.09 2.54
CA PRO A 422 -2.94 -6.70 2.98
C PRO A 422 -3.75 -5.83 2.01
N LEU A 423 -3.57 -6.01 0.70
CA LEU A 423 -4.26 -5.26 -0.35
C LEU A 423 -5.76 -5.57 -0.44
N PHE A 424 -6.21 -6.74 0.01
CA PHE A 424 -7.62 -7.05 0.18
C PHE A 424 -8.14 -6.55 1.53
N LYS A 425 -7.41 -6.83 2.62
CA LYS A 425 -7.79 -6.45 3.99
C LYS A 425 -7.99 -4.94 4.16
N GLN A 426 -7.24 -4.10 3.42
CA GLN A 426 -7.33 -2.63 3.49
C GLN A 426 -8.73 -2.07 3.19
N PHE A 427 -9.53 -2.72 2.34
CA PHE A 427 -10.89 -2.27 1.99
C PHE A 427 -11.91 -2.46 3.13
N PHE A 428 -11.53 -3.11 4.24
CA PHE A 428 -12.43 -3.48 5.32
C PHE A 428 -12.17 -2.69 6.61
N LYS A 429 -13.25 -2.21 7.22
CA LYS A 429 -13.21 -1.30 8.37
C LYS A 429 -12.85 -2.02 9.69
N ASN A 430 -11.59 -1.87 10.13
CA ASN A 430 -11.01 -2.55 11.29
C ASN A 430 -10.99 -4.10 11.12
N TRP A 431 -10.40 -4.61 10.03
CA TRP A 431 -10.13 -6.05 9.88
C TRP A 431 -9.42 -6.62 11.12
N ARG A 432 -9.82 -7.82 11.56
CA ARG A 432 -9.15 -8.59 12.62
C ARG A 432 -9.08 -10.06 12.24
N ASP A 433 -7.92 -10.65 12.46
CA ASP A 433 -7.67 -12.09 12.29
C ASP A 433 -7.89 -12.77 13.66
N PRO A 434 -8.95 -13.60 13.86
CA PRO A 434 -9.40 -14.01 15.19
C PRO A 434 -8.33 -14.74 16.01
N ASP A 435 -7.63 -15.67 15.39
CA ASP A 435 -6.67 -16.58 16.04
C ASP A 435 -5.27 -15.97 16.22
N GLN A 436 -5.10 -14.67 15.90
CA GLN A 436 -3.78 -14.04 15.74
C GLN A 436 -3.54 -12.86 16.69
N THR A 437 -4.22 -12.82 17.84
CA THR A 437 -3.87 -11.87 18.92
C THR A 437 -2.48 -12.19 19.50
N ASP A 438 -2.16 -13.49 19.62
CA ASP A 438 -0.89 -13.99 20.14
C ASP A 438 -0.10 -14.74 19.04
N GLY A 439 1.24 -14.70 19.11
CA GLY A 439 2.14 -15.38 18.14
C GLY A 439 2.66 -14.49 16.99
N PRO A 440 3.77 -14.87 16.33
CA PRO A 440 4.48 -14.03 15.35
C PRO A 440 3.82 -14.00 13.96
N GLY A 441 3.66 -12.79 13.41
CA GLY A 441 3.16 -12.56 12.05
C GLY A 441 1.63 -12.58 11.89
N LEU A 442 1.19 -12.35 10.65
CA LEU A 442 -0.20 -12.55 10.19
C LEU A 442 -0.32 -13.83 9.34
N SER A 443 -1.51 -14.11 8.82
CA SER A 443 -1.76 -15.17 7.84
C SER A 443 -1.03 -15.01 6.50
N TYR A 444 -0.59 -13.79 6.18
CA TYR A 444 0.11 -13.45 4.95
C TYR A 444 1.24 -12.46 5.24
N LEU A 445 2.36 -12.59 4.51
CA LEU A 445 3.55 -11.74 4.55
C LEU A 445 3.90 -11.34 3.12
N SER A 446 3.88 -10.04 2.81
CA SER A 446 4.22 -9.58 1.45
C SER A 446 5.68 -9.85 1.11
N SER A 447 5.92 -10.44 -0.07
CA SER A 447 7.24 -10.96 -0.45
C SER A 447 8.36 -9.91 -0.43
N HIS A 448 8.06 -8.62 -0.62
CA HIS A 448 9.06 -7.54 -0.63
C HIS A 448 9.54 -7.10 0.75
N ILE A 449 8.90 -7.58 1.82
CA ILE A 449 9.36 -7.41 3.21
C ILE A 449 9.67 -8.74 3.91
N ALA A 450 9.66 -9.86 3.17
CA ALA A 450 9.91 -11.19 3.74
C ALA A 450 11.33 -11.31 4.33
N ASN A 451 12.31 -10.69 3.66
CA ASN A 451 13.71 -10.65 4.09
C ASN A 451 14.00 -9.60 5.19
N VAL A 452 13.00 -8.79 5.60
CA VAL A 452 13.20 -7.75 6.62
C VAL A 452 13.05 -8.35 8.02
N GLU A 453 14.17 -8.42 8.73
CA GLU A 453 14.23 -8.79 10.15
C GLU A 453 13.47 -7.79 11.02
N ARG A 454 12.87 -8.27 12.12
CA ARG A 454 12.19 -7.40 13.09
C ARG A 454 13.14 -7.03 14.22
N VAL A 455 13.56 -5.76 14.23
CA VAL A 455 14.40 -5.19 15.29
C VAL A 455 13.46 -4.55 16.33
N PRO A 456 13.34 -5.10 17.56
CA PRO A 456 12.54 -4.47 18.61
C PRO A 456 13.20 -3.16 19.07
N PHE A 457 12.40 -2.23 19.58
CA PHE A 457 12.92 -0.94 20.04
C PHE A 457 13.78 -1.06 21.32
N ASP A 458 15.01 -0.58 21.23
CA ASP A 458 15.86 -0.27 22.38
C ASP A 458 16.53 1.10 22.17
N ALA A 459 16.23 2.05 23.06
CA ALA A 459 16.82 3.39 23.02
C ALA A 459 18.34 3.41 23.25
N ALA A 460 18.93 2.37 23.87
CA ALA A 460 20.37 2.30 24.08
C ALA A 460 21.14 1.94 22.79
N THR A 461 20.55 1.13 21.90
CA THR A 461 21.17 0.71 20.63
C THR A 461 20.59 1.38 19.38
N LEU A 462 19.46 2.10 19.49
CA LEU A 462 18.81 2.85 18.40
C LEU A 462 19.79 3.61 17.50
N HIS A 463 20.75 4.34 18.08
CA HIS A 463 21.72 5.17 17.35
C HIS A 463 22.75 4.37 16.51
N THR A 464 22.64 3.04 16.47
CA THR A 464 23.45 2.13 15.64
C THR A 464 22.62 1.37 14.60
N SER A 465 21.28 1.52 14.60
CA SER A 465 20.38 0.75 13.75
C SER A 465 19.36 1.65 13.05
N THR A 466 19.63 1.95 11.77
CA THR A 466 18.67 2.59 10.88
C THR A 466 17.41 1.74 10.71
N ALA A 467 17.55 0.40 10.66
CA ALA A 467 16.41 -0.52 10.61
C ALA A 467 15.47 -0.37 11.82
N MET A 468 16.01 -0.16 13.03
CA MET A 468 15.20 0.15 14.22
C MET A 468 14.52 1.53 14.08
N ALA A 469 15.26 2.55 13.64
CA ALA A 469 14.73 3.90 13.43
C ALA A 469 13.56 3.91 12.43
N ALA A 470 13.67 3.14 11.35
CA ALA A 470 12.65 2.98 10.32
C ALA A 470 11.42 2.24 10.83
N GLN A 471 11.57 1.06 11.44
CA GLN A 471 10.46 0.25 11.94
C GLN A 471 9.66 0.94 13.06
N HIS A 472 10.31 1.80 13.84
CA HIS A 472 9.70 2.53 14.96
C HIS A 472 9.34 4.00 14.68
N GLY A 473 9.82 4.60 13.59
CA GLY A 473 9.61 6.02 13.28
C GLY A 473 10.29 6.95 14.29
N MET A 474 11.58 6.67 14.55
CA MET A 474 12.39 7.24 15.63
C MET A 474 13.79 7.57 15.11
N ASP A 475 14.06 8.82 14.72
CA ASP A 475 15.35 9.19 14.12
C ASP A 475 16.50 9.18 15.14
N ASP A 476 16.26 9.69 16.35
CA ASP A 476 17.10 9.44 17.54
C ASP A 476 16.24 9.30 18.81
N ASP A 477 16.86 9.44 20.00
CA ASP A 477 16.20 9.26 21.31
C ASP A 477 15.37 10.46 21.81
N GLY A 478 15.25 11.53 21.01
CA GLY A 478 14.51 12.75 21.35
C GLY A 478 15.24 13.75 22.26
N ARG A 479 16.48 13.46 22.69
CA ARG A 479 17.25 14.30 23.63
C ARG A 479 17.99 15.47 22.98
N GLY A 480 17.98 15.57 21.65
CA GLY A 480 18.61 16.64 20.88
C GLY A 480 18.10 18.05 21.21
N GLN A 481 18.87 19.04 20.75
CA GLN A 481 18.54 20.46 20.93
C GLN A 481 17.27 20.80 20.15
N LYS A 482 16.44 21.66 20.73
CA LYS A 482 15.13 22.02 20.20
C LYS A 482 14.75 23.47 20.50
N GLN A 483 14.06 24.08 19.56
CA GLN A 483 13.44 25.39 19.70
C GLN A 483 11.98 25.26 19.26
N ILE A 484 11.06 25.80 20.07
CA ILE A 484 9.61 25.74 19.81
C ILE A 484 9.07 27.16 19.69
N TRP A 485 8.37 27.43 18.60
CA TRP A 485 7.61 28.64 18.37
C TRP A 485 6.11 28.33 18.25
N ARG A 486 5.29 29.22 18.79
CA ARG A 486 3.87 29.37 18.48
C ARG A 486 3.74 30.37 17.33
N ILE A 487 2.79 30.15 16.44
CA ILE A 487 2.46 31.11 15.39
C ILE A 487 1.38 32.04 15.92
N GLU A 488 1.60 33.34 15.81
CA GLU A 488 0.62 34.38 16.12
C GLU A 488 0.53 35.32 14.93
N GLY A 489 -0.60 35.28 14.22
CA GLY A 489 -0.73 35.96 12.92
C GLY A 489 0.30 35.48 11.89
N SER A 490 1.32 36.30 11.63
CA SER A 490 2.41 36.03 10.68
C SER A 490 3.74 35.62 11.30
N ASP A 491 3.87 35.61 12.63
CA ASP A 491 5.20 35.67 13.27
C ASP A 491 5.55 34.40 14.09
N LYS A 492 6.85 34.06 14.10
CA LYS A 492 7.44 32.94 14.87
C LYS A 492 7.68 33.37 16.34
N VAL A 493 6.67 33.27 17.22
CA VAL A 493 6.77 33.68 18.65
C VAL A 493 7.36 32.55 19.52
N PRO A 494 8.49 32.74 20.22
CA PRO A 494 9.08 31.69 21.06
C PRO A 494 8.16 31.24 22.20
N VAL A 495 8.05 29.93 22.40
CA VAL A 495 7.33 29.34 23.55
C VAL A 495 8.24 29.32 24.78
N ASP A 496 7.67 29.52 25.97
CA ASP A 496 8.38 29.40 27.25
C ASP A 496 8.96 27.98 27.43
N PRO A 497 10.29 27.80 27.59
CA PRO A 497 10.92 26.51 27.85
C PRO A 497 10.33 25.72 29.03
N ALA A 498 9.76 26.38 30.04
CA ALA A 498 9.08 25.70 31.16
C ALA A 498 7.78 25.01 30.73
N THR A 499 7.19 25.40 29.59
CA THR A 499 5.96 24.84 29.02
C THR A 499 6.19 23.80 27.91
N TYR A 500 7.45 23.56 27.50
CA TYR A 500 7.79 22.61 26.43
C TYR A 500 7.19 21.22 26.69
N GLY A 501 6.46 20.70 25.70
CA GLY A 501 5.66 19.49 25.80
C GLY A 501 4.15 19.74 25.98
N GLN A 502 3.71 20.98 26.19
CA GLN A 502 2.29 21.34 26.24
C GLN A 502 1.87 22.10 24.98
N PHE A 503 0.84 21.59 24.30
CA PHE A 503 0.31 22.13 23.05
C PHE A 503 -1.19 22.39 23.15
N TYR A 504 -1.64 23.50 22.58
CA TYR A 504 -3.04 23.93 22.62
C TYR A 504 -3.68 23.84 21.23
N GLY A 505 -4.85 23.20 21.14
CA GLY A 505 -5.52 22.95 19.86
C GLY A 505 -5.97 24.20 19.09
N GLY A 506 -6.02 25.38 19.73
CA GLY A 506 -6.30 26.65 19.06
C GLY A 506 -5.08 27.36 18.48
N ASP A 507 -3.87 26.80 18.66
CA ASP A 507 -2.62 27.35 18.14
C ASP A 507 -2.01 26.42 17.06
N SER A 508 -1.14 26.97 16.22
CA SER A 508 -0.20 26.21 15.39
C SER A 508 1.23 26.47 15.85
N TYR A 509 2.12 25.48 15.71
CA TYR A 509 3.48 25.51 16.26
C TYR A 509 4.51 25.03 15.23
N ILE A 510 5.71 25.61 15.30
CA ILE A 510 6.91 25.14 14.60
C ILE A 510 7.92 24.67 15.64
N ILE A 511 8.53 23.50 15.42
CA ILE A 511 9.59 22.95 16.27
C ILE A 511 10.79 22.63 15.37
N LEU A 512 11.91 23.34 15.58
CA LEU A 512 13.20 22.95 15.01
C LEU A 512 13.88 21.99 15.99
N TYR A 513 14.28 20.81 15.50
CA TYR A 513 14.98 19.77 16.25
C TYR A 513 16.28 19.37 15.55
N ASN A 514 17.38 19.29 16.31
CA ASN A 514 18.66 18.79 15.81
C ASN A 514 18.84 17.33 16.25
N TYR A 515 18.81 16.40 15.29
CA TYR A 515 18.92 14.95 15.56
C TYR A 515 20.34 14.43 15.33
N ARG A 516 20.69 13.31 15.99
CA ARG A 516 21.96 12.61 15.80
C ARG A 516 21.81 11.08 15.83
N HIS A 517 22.26 10.43 14.77
CA HIS A 517 22.21 8.98 14.62
C HIS A 517 23.53 8.46 14.04
N GLY A 518 24.23 7.58 14.77
CA GLY A 518 25.56 7.12 14.41
C GLY A 518 26.54 8.28 14.18
N GLY A 519 27.13 8.32 12.97
CA GLY A 519 27.96 9.42 12.49
C GLY A 519 27.19 10.60 11.89
N ARG A 520 25.92 10.42 11.50
CA ARG A 520 25.09 11.46 10.87
C ARG A 520 24.48 12.41 11.91
N GLN A 521 24.36 13.67 11.52
CA GLN A 521 23.59 14.71 12.22
C GLN A 521 22.72 15.41 11.18
N GLY A 522 21.54 15.88 11.60
CA GLY A 522 20.63 16.60 10.72
C GLY A 522 19.58 17.36 11.51
N GLN A 523 18.62 17.94 10.79
CA GLN A 523 17.56 18.75 11.38
C GLN A 523 16.18 18.28 10.92
N ILE A 524 15.19 18.38 11.81
CA ILE A 524 13.78 18.15 11.53
C ILE A 524 13.00 19.40 11.93
N ILE A 525 12.15 19.89 11.03
CA ILE A 525 11.18 20.95 11.32
C ILE A 525 9.80 20.31 11.42
N TYR A 526 9.24 20.18 12.63
CA TYR A 526 7.84 19.78 12.80
C TYR A 526 6.93 21.01 12.70
N ASN A 527 5.95 20.95 11.80
CA ASN A 527 4.81 21.86 11.78
C ASN A 527 3.62 21.14 12.41
N TRP A 528 3.25 21.52 13.64
CA TRP A 528 2.09 20.95 14.33
C TRP A 528 0.89 21.89 14.20
N GLN A 529 -0.20 21.38 13.64
CA GLN A 529 -1.40 22.14 13.33
C GLN A 529 -2.56 21.74 14.28
N GLY A 530 -3.00 22.69 15.11
CA GLY A 530 -4.11 22.51 16.04
C GLY A 530 -5.47 22.41 15.34
N ALA A 531 -6.35 21.54 15.83
CA ALA A 531 -7.66 21.28 15.22
C ALA A 531 -8.71 22.39 15.43
N GLN A 532 -8.35 23.44 16.17
CA GLN A 532 -9.13 24.67 16.38
C GLN A 532 -8.32 25.94 16.02
N SER A 533 -7.09 25.80 15.51
CA SER A 533 -6.28 26.94 15.03
C SER A 533 -6.90 27.55 13.77
N THR A 534 -6.81 28.87 13.64
CA THR A 534 -7.47 29.60 12.55
C THR A 534 -6.80 29.28 11.21
N GLN A 535 -7.55 29.36 10.11
CA GLN A 535 -7.03 28.93 8.80
C GLN A 535 -5.88 29.81 8.29
N ASP A 536 -5.85 31.07 8.72
CA ASP A 536 -4.75 32.02 8.54
C ASP A 536 -3.49 31.61 9.34
N GLU A 537 -3.58 31.27 10.63
CA GLU A 537 -2.42 30.79 11.40
C GLU A 537 -1.92 29.40 10.93
N VAL A 538 -2.83 28.53 10.50
CA VAL A 538 -2.51 27.22 9.89
C VAL A 538 -1.83 27.36 8.52
N ALA A 539 -2.18 28.39 7.75
CA ALA A 539 -1.50 28.72 6.49
C ALA A 539 -0.15 29.39 6.74
N ALA A 540 -0.09 30.34 7.67
CA ALA A 540 1.15 30.99 8.09
C ALA A 540 2.16 29.98 8.64
N SER A 541 1.73 28.99 9.45
CA SER A 541 2.63 27.95 9.94
C SER A 541 3.28 27.16 8.79
N ALA A 542 2.54 26.87 7.71
CA ALA A 542 3.07 26.17 6.54
C ALA A 542 4.09 27.02 5.77
N ILE A 543 3.80 28.31 5.55
CA ILE A 543 4.71 29.26 4.88
C ILE A 543 5.99 29.44 5.70
N LEU A 544 5.87 29.69 7.01
CA LEU A 544 6.98 29.88 7.94
C LEU A 544 7.83 28.61 8.13
N THR A 545 7.25 27.43 7.88
CA THR A 545 7.98 26.14 7.87
C THR A 545 8.88 26.05 6.63
N ALA A 546 8.36 26.35 5.45
CA ALA A 546 9.14 26.37 4.21
C ALA A 546 10.22 27.46 4.25
N GLN A 547 9.90 28.64 4.75
CA GLN A 547 10.87 29.72 4.93
C GLN A 547 11.98 29.34 5.93
N LEU A 548 11.67 28.67 7.04
CA LEU A 548 12.70 28.18 7.98
C LEU A 548 13.59 27.09 7.36
N ASP A 549 13.03 26.29 6.46
CA ASP A 549 13.77 25.26 5.72
C ASP A 549 14.73 25.88 4.69
N GLU A 550 14.27 26.91 3.95
CA GLU A 550 15.09 27.74 3.05
C GLU A 550 16.17 28.53 3.80
N GLU A 551 15.83 29.15 4.95
CA GLU A 551 16.75 29.81 5.90
C GLU A 551 17.89 28.86 6.35
N LEU A 552 17.63 27.55 6.39
CA LEU A 552 18.57 26.48 6.74
C LEU A 552 19.12 25.71 5.51
N GLY A 553 19.08 26.35 4.34
CA GLY A 553 19.69 25.85 3.10
C GLY A 553 18.98 24.68 2.44
N GLY A 554 17.69 24.45 2.74
CA GLY A 554 16.88 23.38 2.18
C GLY A 554 17.25 21.98 2.69
N THR A 555 18.14 21.86 3.68
CA THR A 555 18.61 20.57 4.22
C THR A 555 17.71 19.89 5.27
N PRO A 556 16.89 20.60 6.07
CA PRO A 556 16.04 19.93 7.07
C PRO A 556 14.97 19.00 6.50
N VAL A 557 14.52 18.05 7.33
CA VAL A 557 13.33 17.23 7.06
C VAL A 557 12.09 18.00 7.53
N GLN A 558 11.15 18.30 6.63
CA GLN A 558 9.91 19.00 6.99
C GLN A 558 8.80 17.99 7.32
N SER A 559 8.31 17.94 8.56
CA SER A 559 7.25 17.00 8.97
C SER A 559 5.97 17.75 9.38
N ARG A 560 4.93 17.66 8.55
CA ARG A 560 3.60 18.24 8.81
C ARG A 560 2.74 17.27 9.62
N VAL A 561 2.36 17.68 10.83
CA VAL A 561 1.61 16.91 11.83
C VAL A 561 0.31 17.63 12.18
N VAL A 562 -0.77 16.87 12.40
CA VAL A 562 -2.08 17.42 12.79
C VAL A 562 -2.53 16.81 14.12
N GLN A 563 -3.19 17.61 14.96
CA GLN A 563 -3.62 17.24 16.31
C GLN A 563 -4.30 15.86 16.41
N GLY A 564 -3.73 15.03 17.31
CA GLY A 564 -4.15 13.66 17.60
C GLY A 564 -3.48 12.58 16.73
N LYS A 565 -2.60 12.97 15.82
CA LYS A 565 -1.88 12.10 14.88
C LYS A 565 -0.35 12.32 14.91
N GLU A 566 0.17 12.75 16.05
CA GLU A 566 1.61 12.94 16.30
C GLU A 566 2.40 11.63 16.08
N PRO A 567 3.58 11.67 15.43
CA PRO A 567 4.48 10.52 15.28
C PRO A 567 5.28 10.24 16.56
N ALA A 568 5.84 9.02 16.67
CA ALA A 568 6.54 8.55 17.87
C ALA A 568 7.75 9.43 18.26
N HIS A 569 8.55 9.85 17.28
CA HIS A 569 9.70 10.73 17.52
C HIS A 569 9.30 12.08 18.14
N LEU A 570 8.24 12.75 17.62
CA LEU A 570 7.72 14.00 18.18
C LEU A 570 7.26 13.85 19.64
N MET A 571 6.65 12.70 19.99
CA MET A 571 6.26 12.39 21.36
C MET A 571 7.46 12.20 22.30
N SER A 572 8.62 11.83 21.76
CA SER A 572 9.84 11.49 22.52
C SER A 572 10.67 12.70 22.93
N LEU A 573 10.44 13.87 22.32
CA LEU A 573 11.28 15.07 22.49
C LEU A 573 11.31 15.64 23.92
N PHE A 574 10.41 15.23 24.82
CA PHE A 574 10.15 15.89 26.11
C PHE A 574 10.78 15.23 27.33
N GLY A 575 11.79 14.36 27.12
CA GLY A 575 12.66 13.88 28.20
C GLY A 575 11.95 13.01 29.24
N GLY A 576 11.08 12.10 28.78
CA GLY A 576 10.29 11.21 29.64
C GLY A 576 8.96 11.80 30.14
N LYS A 577 8.73 13.11 29.96
CA LYS A 577 7.39 13.71 30.17
C LYS A 577 6.47 13.38 28.99
N PRO A 578 5.14 13.25 29.20
CA PRO A 578 4.20 13.09 28.11
C PRO A 578 4.09 14.36 27.28
N MET A 579 3.85 14.22 25.98
CA MET A 579 3.36 15.32 25.14
C MET A 579 1.88 15.59 25.47
N ILE A 580 1.58 16.69 26.16
CA ILE A 580 0.23 17.06 26.61
C ILE A 580 -0.42 17.94 25.55
N ILE A 581 -1.63 17.57 25.13
CA ILE A 581 -2.33 18.18 24.00
C ILE A 581 -3.75 18.54 24.42
N TYR A 582 -3.99 19.82 24.68
CA TYR A 582 -5.31 20.37 25.01
C TYR A 582 -6.16 20.52 23.74
N ARG A 583 -7.47 20.27 23.83
CA ARG A 583 -8.38 20.22 22.67
C ARG A 583 -8.65 21.58 22.02
N GLY A 584 -8.38 22.65 22.74
CA GLY A 584 -8.63 24.03 22.34
C GLY A 584 -7.95 25.02 23.27
N GLY A 585 -8.39 26.28 23.22
CA GLY A 585 -7.69 27.38 23.89
C GLY A 585 -6.35 27.70 23.22
N THR A 586 -5.58 28.59 23.84
CA THR A 586 -4.29 29.06 23.34
C THR A 586 -3.32 29.30 24.50
N SER A 587 -2.02 29.21 24.21
CA SER A 587 -0.94 29.56 25.14
C SER A 587 -0.49 31.04 25.03
N ARG A 588 -1.05 31.84 24.12
CA ARG A 588 -0.69 33.25 23.94
C ARG A 588 -1.18 34.14 25.08
N GLU A 589 -0.42 35.20 25.39
CA GLU A 589 -0.77 36.13 26.48
C GLU A 589 -2.07 36.89 26.18
N GLY A 590 -2.93 37.00 27.20
CA GLY A 590 -4.26 37.63 27.07
C GLY A 590 -5.30 36.77 26.34
N GLY A 591 -4.91 35.67 25.67
CA GLY A 591 -5.81 34.76 24.98
C GLY A 591 -6.32 33.57 25.81
N GLN A 592 -5.83 33.40 27.04
CA GLN A 592 -6.10 32.18 27.81
C GLN A 592 -7.58 32.03 28.22
N THR A 593 -8.19 30.90 27.88
CA THR A 593 -9.58 30.58 28.22
C THR A 593 -9.69 29.76 29.51
N ALA A 594 -10.81 29.91 30.22
CA ALA A 594 -11.10 29.11 31.41
C ALA A 594 -11.26 27.61 31.03
N PRO A 595 -10.56 26.67 31.70
CA PRO A 595 -10.71 25.25 31.41
C PRO A 595 -12.13 24.73 31.65
N ALA A 596 -12.58 23.77 30.84
CA ALA A 596 -13.86 23.10 31.05
C ALA A 596 -13.92 22.39 32.42
N SER A 597 -15.12 22.38 33.02
CA SER A 597 -15.38 21.82 34.36
C SER A 597 -15.09 20.32 34.46
N THR A 598 -15.41 19.57 33.40
CA THR A 598 -15.03 18.16 33.24
C THR A 598 -14.21 17.99 31.96
N ARG A 599 -13.05 17.34 32.06
CA ARG A 599 -12.11 17.07 30.96
C ARG A 599 -11.61 15.64 31.02
N LEU A 600 -11.56 14.96 29.87
CA LEU A 600 -11.05 13.60 29.71
C LEU A 600 -9.81 13.63 28.82
N PHE A 601 -8.71 13.03 29.27
CA PHE A 601 -7.48 12.87 28.50
C PHE A 601 -7.22 11.40 28.23
N GLN A 602 -6.94 11.05 26.97
CA GLN A 602 -6.45 9.74 26.55
C GLN A 602 -4.92 9.75 26.59
N VAL A 603 -4.32 8.90 27.41
CA VAL A 603 -2.86 8.78 27.59
C VAL A 603 -2.38 7.51 26.90
N ARG A 604 -1.57 7.69 25.85
CA ARG A 604 -1.12 6.63 24.94
C ARG A 604 0.39 6.56 24.86
N ALA A 605 0.95 5.35 24.88
CA ALA A 605 2.34 5.08 24.53
C ALA A 605 2.52 4.79 23.04
N SER A 606 3.69 5.16 22.55
CA SER A 606 4.28 4.68 21.29
C SER A 606 5.11 3.41 21.54
N SER A 607 5.63 2.78 20.49
CA SER A 607 6.54 1.63 20.61
C SER A 607 7.91 2.00 21.20
N SER A 608 8.29 3.29 21.25
CA SER A 608 9.47 3.77 21.98
C SER A 608 9.22 3.99 23.49
N GLY A 609 8.01 3.73 23.98
CA GLY A 609 7.60 4.01 25.36
C GLY A 609 7.29 5.49 25.63
N ALA A 610 7.62 6.40 24.72
CA ALA A 610 7.22 7.81 24.82
C ALA A 610 5.68 7.95 24.77
N THR A 611 5.14 8.87 25.58
CA THR A 611 3.69 9.01 25.78
C THR A 611 3.14 10.36 25.32
N ARG A 612 1.85 10.38 24.99
CA ARG A 612 1.08 11.61 24.79
C ARG A 612 -0.26 11.57 25.52
N ALA A 613 -0.70 12.72 26.00
CA ALA A 613 -1.97 12.93 26.69
C ALA A 613 -2.86 13.85 25.86
N VAL A 614 -3.82 13.27 25.11
CA VAL A 614 -4.69 14.02 24.21
C VAL A 614 -6.06 14.25 24.85
N GLU A 615 -6.49 15.50 24.97
CA GLU A 615 -7.82 15.85 25.47
C GLU A 615 -8.92 15.45 24.46
N VAL A 616 -9.90 14.69 24.95
CA VAL A 616 -11.03 14.15 24.18
C VAL A 616 -12.35 14.58 24.82
N MET A 617 -13.47 14.37 24.11
CA MET A 617 -14.79 14.61 24.68
C MET A 617 -15.01 13.68 25.91
N PRO A 618 -15.44 14.20 27.08
CA PRO A 618 -15.76 13.38 28.24
C PRO A 618 -17.05 12.59 27.99
N LYS A 619 -16.91 11.41 27.37
CA LYS A 619 -17.99 10.46 27.08
C LYS A 619 -17.47 9.03 27.21
N ALA A 620 -18.26 8.13 27.77
CA ALA A 620 -17.86 6.73 27.97
C ALA A 620 -17.38 6.03 26.69
N GLY A 621 -18.06 6.27 25.56
CA GLY A 621 -17.68 5.71 24.25
C GLY A 621 -16.36 6.21 23.64
N ALA A 622 -15.64 7.13 24.31
CA ALA A 622 -14.29 7.55 23.94
C ALA A 622 -13.18 6.73 24.63
N LEU A 623 -13.52 5.88 25.61
CA LEU A 623 -12.56 5.03 26.33
C LEU A 623 -11.97 3.94 25.42
N ASN A 624 -10.81 3.41 25.82
CA ASN A 624 -10.10 2.36 25.11
C ASN A 624 -9.23 1.55 26.07
N SER A 625 -9.46 0.23 26.15
CA SER A 625 -8.76 -0.70 27.05
C SER A 625 -7.24 -0.79 26.81
N ASN A 626 -6.75 -0.29 25.67
CA ASN A 626 -5.32 -0.22 25.31
C ASN A 626 -4.59 1.01 25.85
N ASP A 627 -5.27 1.98 26.46
CA ASP A 627 -4.72 3.27 26.89
C ASP A 627 -5.04 3.52 28.37
N ALA A 628 -4.26 4.37 29.05
CA ALA A 628 -4.68 4.97 30.32
C ALA A 628 -5.51 6.24 30.05
N PHE A 629 -6.38 6.63 30.99
CA PHE A 629 -7.19 7.84 30.87
C PHE A 629 -7.21 8.65 32.17
N VAL A 630 -7.21 9.99 32.04
CA VAL A 630 -7.37 10.91 33.17
C VAL A 630 -8.67 11.70 33.00
N LEU A 631 -9.61 11.51 33.93
CA LEU A 631 -10.87 12.25 33.99
C LEU A 631 -10.83 13.25 35.15
N LYS A 632 -10.61 14.53 34.85
CA LYS A 632 -10.75 15.62 35.82
C LYS A 632 -12.20 16.10 35.81
N THR A 633 -12.85 16.10 36.97
CA THR A 633 -14.15 16.75 37.20
C THR A 633 -13.96 17.93 38.16
N PRO A 634 -15.00 18.70 38.57
CA PRO A 634 -14.85 19.65 39.67
C PRO A 634 -14.49 18.94 40.98
N SER A 635 -15.19 17.85 41.29
CA SER A 635 -15.15 17.14 42.58
C SER A 635 -13.94 16.22 42.76
N ALA A 636 -13.36 15.67 41.67
CA ALA A 636 -12.35 14.62 41.73
C ALA A 636 -11.36 14.68 40.55
N ALA A 637 -10.40 13.76 40.55
CA ALA A 637 -9.59 13.40 39.39
C ALA A 637 -9.42 11.87 39.39
N TYR A 638 -9.89 11.19 38.35
CA TYR A 638 -9.75 9.75 38.21
C TYR A 638 -8.61 9.41 37.26
N LEU A 639 -7.81 8.40 37.63
CA LEU A 639 -6.87 7.71 36.75
C LEU A 639 -7.48 6.34 36.41
N TRP A 640 -8.15 6.24 35.26
CA TRP A 640 -8.68 4.98 34.75
C TRP A 640 -7.61 4.24 33.95
N VAL A 641 -7.36 2.98 34.29
CA VAL A 641 -6.33 2.14 33.65
C VAL A 641 -7.02 1.00 32.92
N GLY A 642 -6.92 1.00 31.59
CA GLY A 642 -7.41 -0.07 30.73
C GLY A 642 -6.65 -1.38 30.95
N ALA A 643 -7.32 -2.52 30.75
CA ALA A 643 -6.77 -3.85 31.01
C ALA A 643 -5.57 -4.23 30.12
N GLY A 644 -5.40 -3.54 28.98
CA GLY A 644 -4.25 -3.66 28.08
C GLY A 644 -3.31 -2.44 28.09
N ALA A 645 -3.49 -1.50 29.02
CA ALA A 645 -2.63 -0.32 29.17
C ALA A 645 -1.29 -0.67 29.83
N SER A 646 -0.25 0.08 29.48
CA SER A 646 1.12 -0.12 29.97
C SER A 646 1.48 0.72 31.19
N GLU A 647 2.50 0.31 31.95
CA GLU A 647 3.09 1.14 33.01
C GLU A 647 3.66 2.47 32.47
N ALA A 648 4.04 2.54 31.19
CA ALA A 648 4.42 3.78 30.52
C ALA A 648 3.23 4.76 30.42
N GLU A 649 2.06 4.28 29.99
CA GLU A 649 0.82 5.08 29.91
C GLU A 649 0.34 5.55 31.27
N LYS A 650 0.40 4.68 32.28
CA LYS A 650 0.14 5.02 33.68
C LYS A 650 1.12 6.06 34.22
N THR A 651 2.42 5.96 33.91
CA THR A 651 3.45 6.94 34.29
C THR A 651 3.18 8.30 33.63
N GLY A 652 2.91 8.33 32.32
CA GLY A 652 2.54 9.56 31.61
C GLY A 652 1.24 10.18 32.15
N ALA A 653 0.28 9.36 32.59
CA ALA A 653 -0.96 9.83 33.17
C ALA A 653 -0.78 10.45 34.57
N LEU A 654 0.12 9.89 35.38
CA LEU A 654 0.53 10.48 36.67
C LEU A 654 1.28 11.82 36.50
N GLU A 655 2.16 11.93 35.49
CA GLU A 655 2.83 13.19 35.19
C GLU A 655 1.87 14.26 34.64
N LEU A 656 0.88 13.87 33.82
CA LEU A 656 -0.24 14.74 33.43
C LEU A 656 -1.01 15.24 34.67
N LEU A 657 -1.33 14.37 35.62
CA LEU A 657 -2.02 14.74 36.86
C LEU A 657 -1.20 15.73 37.70
N ARG A 658 0.13 15.59 37.72
CA ARG A 658 1.06 16.55 38.35
C ARG A 658 0.99 17.92 37.68
N VAL A 659 0.95 17.98 36.34
CA VAL A 659 0.76 19.23 35.57
C VAL A 659 -0.63 19.85 35.82
N LEU A 660 -1.67 19.03 35.87
CA LEU A 660 -3.05 19.42 36.19
C LEU A 660 -3.27 19.76 37.68
N ARG A 661 -2.24 19.64 38.52
CA ARG A 661 -2.23 19.88 39.98
C ARG A 661 -3.35 19.12 40.72
N ALA A 662 -3.55 17.86 40.37
CA ALA A 662 -4.63 17.02 40.91
C ALA A 662 -4.12 15.68 41.46
N GLN A 663 -4.67 15.23 42.59
CA GLN A 663 -4.37 13.93 43.19
C GLN A 663 -5.33 12.87 42.60
N PRO A 664 -4.83 11.73 42.08
CA PRO A 664 -5.67 10.70 41.48
C PRO A 664 -6.41 9.82 42.49
N VAL A 665 -7.65 9.49 42.14
CA VAL A 665 -8.30 8.23 42.49
C VAL A 665 -8.01 7.24 41.37
N GLN A 666 -7.20 6.21 41.63
CA GLN A 666 -6.93 5.17 40.63
C GLN A 666 -8.12 4.21 40.51
N VAL A 667 -8.47 3.86 39.28
CA VAL A 667 -9.59 3.00 38.90
C VAL A 667 -9.12 2.01 37.84
N ALA A 668 -9.44 0.72 37.99
CA ALA A 668 -9.19 -0.29 36.97
C ALA A 668 -10.42 -0.49 36.08
N GLU A 669 -10.20 -0.90 34.83
CA GLU A 669 -11.26 -1.30 33.91
C GLU A 669 -12.16 -2.40 34.51
N GLY A 670 -13.47 -2.21 34.42
CA GLY A 670 -14.48 -3.10 34.99
C GLY A 670 -14.78 -2.88 36.48
N SER A 671 -13.95 -2.10 37.20
CA SER A 671 -14.16 -1.75 38.62
C SER A 671 -14.47 -0.26 38.82
N GLU A 672 -15.14 0.39 37.86
CA GLU A 672 -15.37 1.83 37.91
C GLU A 672 -16.54 2.21 38.82
N PRO A 673 -16.40 3.23 39.69
CA PRO A 673 -17.50 3.72 40.53
C PRO A 673 -18.56 4.44 39.70
N ASP A 674 -19.82 4.45 40.15
CA ASP A 674 -20.92 5.10 39.42
C ASP A 674 -20.66 6.59 39.15
N SER A 675 -19.96 7.28 40.06
CA SER A 675 -19.55 8.69 39.93
C SER A 675 -18.52 8.95 38.82
N PHE A 676 -17.86 7.91 38.29
CA PHE A 676 -17.04 7.99 37.09
C PHE A 676 -17.92 7.91 35.82
N TRP A 677 -18.91 7.01 35.82
CA TRP A 677 -19.85 6.89 34.70
C TRP A 677 -20.80 8.09 34.59
N GLU A 678 -21.31 8.61 35.70
CA GLU A 678 -22.13 9.83 35.74
C GLU A 678 -21.39 11.02 35.12
N ALA A 679 -20.11 11.22 35.51
CA ALA A 679 -19.25 12.28 34.97
C ALA A 679 -18.92 12.14 33.47
N LEU A 680 -19.21 10.98 32.86
CA LEU A 680 -19.06 10.69 31.43
C LEU A 680 -20.41 10.66 30.67
N GLY A 681 -21.51 11.04 31.32
CA GLY A 681 -22.86 11.02 30.73
C GLY A 681 -23.50 9.63 30.68
N GLY A 682 -23.10 8.72 31.57
CA GLY A 682 -23.58 7.35 31.66
C GLY A 682 -22.61 6.33 31.03
N LYS A 683 -22.80 5.04 31.36
CA LYS A 683 -22.02 3.93 30.81
C LYS A 683 -22.46 3.61 29.38
N ALA A 684 -21.51 3.44 28.47
CA ALA A 684 -21.74 3.10 27.06
C ALA A 684 -20.67 2.12 26.56
N ALA A 685 -20.91 1.49 25.41
CA ALA A 685 -19.91 0.64 24.77
C ALA A 685 -18.70 1.46 24.28
N TYR A 686 -17.50 0.93 24.48
CA TYR A 686 -16.21 1.54 24.11
C TYR A 686 -15.27 0.49 23.49
N ARG A 687 -14.05 0.88 23.08
CA ARG A 687 -13.17 0.00 22.30
C ARG A 687 -12.26 -0.88 23.19
N THR A 688 -12.52 -2.18 23.21
CA THR A 688 -11.70 -3.17 23.94
C THR A 688 -10.68 -3.93 23.07
N SER A 689 -10.80 -3.85 21.74
CA SER A 689 -9.96 -4.62 20.80
C SER A 689 -8.46 -4.26 20.90
N PRO A 690 -7.53 -5.23 20.96
CA PRO A 690 -6.10 -4.96 21.05
C PRO A 690 -5.53 -4.26 19.79
N ARG A 691 -4.36 -3.63 19.94
CA ARG A 691 -3.57 -3.05 18.83
C ARG A 691 -2.69 -4.10 18.17
N LEU A 692 -2.43 -3.90 16.87
CA LEU A 692 -1.51 -4.73 16.07
C LEU A 692 -0.05 -4.70 16.57
N LYS A 693 0.36 -3.66 17.32
CA LYS A 693 1.73 -3.42 17.82
C LYS A 693 2.78 -3.82 16.77
N ASP A 694 3.53 -4.89 17.00
CA ASP A 694 4.67 -5.32 16.19
C ASP A 694 4.23 -5.87 14.81
N LYS A 695 3.00 -6.40 14.71
CA LYS A 695 2.38 -6.87 13.46
C LYS A 695 1.96 -5.74 12.51
N LYS A 696 2.10 -4.46 12.90
CA LYS A 696 1.63 -3.31 12.08
C LYS A 696 2.17 -3.34 10.65
N MET A 697 3.46 -3.62 10.48
CA MET A 697 4.13 -3.72 9.17
C MET A 697 3.79 -5.02 8.41
N ASP A 698 3.29 -6.07 9.09
CA ASP A 698 2.77 -7.26 8.39
C ASP A 698 1.34 -7.00 7.87
N ALA A 699 0.54 -6.25 8.63
CA ALA A 699 -0.80 -5.79 8.24
C ALA A 699 -0.77 -4.70 7.15
N HIS A 700 0.22 -3.82 7.23
CA HIS A 700 0.39 -2.62 6.41
C HIS A 700 1.87 -2.49 6.03
N PRO A 701 2.35 -3.30 5.08
CA PRO A 701 3.75 -3.25 4.64
C PRO A 701 4.05 -1.89 4.00
N PRO A 702 5.27 -1.33 4.19
CA PRO A 702 5.69 -0.14 3.48
C PRO A 702 5.62 -0.30 1.96
N ARG A 703 5.26 0.76 1.25
CA ARG A 703 5.12 0.76 -0.23
C ARG A 703 5.71 2.04 -0.79
N LEU A 704 6.51 1.90 -1.86
CA LEU A 704 7.13 2.99 -2.59
C LEU A 704 6.35 3.25 -3.88
N PHE A 705 6.08 4.52 -4.16
CA PHE A 705 5.46 4.98 -5.39
C PHE A 705 6.28 6.12 -5.97
N ALA A 706 6.30 6.26 -7.29
CA ALA A 706 6.55 7.55 -7.92
C ALA A 706 5.24 8.34 -8.00
N CYS A 707 5.32 9.67 -8.01
CA CYS A 707 4.18 10.52 -8.32
C CYS A 707 4.55 11.61 -9.31
N SER A 708 3.63 11.96 -10.21
CA SER A 708 3.81 13.07 -11.14
C SER A 708 2.49 13.81 -11.41
N ASN A 709 2.60 15.08 -11.77
CA ASN A 709 1.48 15.94 -12.17
C ASN A 709 1.67 16.52 -13.59
N LYS A 710 2.65 16.03 -14.38
CA LYS A 710 3.07 16.53 -15.71
C LYS A 710 1.92 16.83 -16.69
N ILE A 711 0.82 16.07 -16.64
CA ILE A 711 -0.34 16.21 -17.54
C ILE A 711 -1.51 17.00 -16.91
N GLY A 712 -1.29 17.73 -15.82
CA GLY A 712 -2.32 18.42 -15.04
C GLY A 712 -3.24 17.46 -14.26
N ARG A 713 -2.89 16.17 -14.20
CA ARG A 713 -3.53 15.13 -13.41
C ARG A 713 -2.47 14.45 -12.56
N PHE A 714 -2.79 14.25 -11.29
CA PHE A 714 -1.95 13.50 -10.37
C PHE A 714 -2.04 12.01 -10.69
N VAL A 715 -0.92 11.42 -11.06
CA VAL A 715 -0.74 9.99 -11.30
C VAL A 715 0.27 9.46 -10.30
N ILE A 716 0.06 8.21 -9.85
CA ILE A 716 1.00 7.48 -8.99
C ILE A 716 1.27 6.11 -9.62
N GLU A 717 2.52 5.68 -9.52
CA GLU A 717 2.98 4.39 -10.05
C GLU A 717 3.72 3.65 -8.94
N GLU A 718 3.34 2.41 -8.65
CA GLU A 718 3.97 1.61 -7.60
C GLU A 718 5.32 1.04 -8.07
N VAL A 719 6.35 1.16 -7.24
CA VAL A 719 7.65 0.50 -7.44
C VAL A 719 7.56 -0.89 -6.82
N PRO A 720 7.60 -1.99 -7.61
CA PRO A 720 7.43 -3.33 -7.08
C PRO A 720 8.73 -3.95 -6.55
N GLY A 721 8.58 -5.00 -5.76
CA GLY A 721 9.69 -5.74 -5.16
C GLY A 721 10.32 -5.01 -3.97
N GLU A 722 11.50 -5.47 -3.55
CA GLU A 722 12.20 -4.91 -2.39
C GLU A 722 12.54 -3.43 -2.56
N LEU A 723 12.62 -2.70 -1.44
CA LEU A 723 12.92 -1.26 -1.44
C LEU A 723 14.43 -1.06 -1.63
N MET A 724 14.82 -0.57 -2.80
CA MET A 724 16.22 -0.39 -3.20
C MET A 724 16.51 1.10 -3.51
N GLN A 725 17.68 1.58 -3.09
CA GLN A 725 18.09 2.98 -3.30
C GLN A 725 18.20 3.33 -4.79
N GLU A 726 18.50 2.34 -5.65
CA GLU A 726 18.56 2.51 -7.10
C GLU A 726 17.20 2.84 -7.76
N ASP A 727 16.08 2.63 -7.07
CA ASP A 727 14.74 2.98 -7.57
C ASP A 727 14.33 4.43 -7.23
N LEU A 728 15.18 5.18 -6.51
CA LEU A 728 15.01 6.61 -6.23
C LEU A 728 15.64 7.46 -7.35
N ALA A 729 14.90 7.64 -8.44
CA ALA A 729 15.30 8.46 -9.59
C ALA A 729 15.46 9.93 -9.18
N THR A 730 16.60 10.56 -9.52
CA THR A 730 16.95 11.91 -9.03
C THR A 730 16.09 13.02 -9.65
N ASP A 731 15.37 12.70 -10.72
CA ASP A 731 14.47 13.56 -11.49
C ASP A 731 12.97 13.25 -11.23
N ASP A 732 12.63 12.66 -10.08
CA ASP A 732 11.27 12.35 -9.62
C ASP A 732 10.96 12.86 -8.19
N VAL A 733 9.67 12.88 -7.85
CA VAL A 733 9.18 12.91 -6.46
C VAL A 733 8.56 11.56 -6.11
N MET A 734 9.07 10.95 -5.03
CA MET A 734 8.73 9.59 -4.59
C MET A 734 7.96 9.62 -3.26
N LEU A 735 6.97 8.73 -3.12
CA LEU A 735 6.17 8.56 -1.90
C LEU A 735 6.48 7.22 -1.25
N LEU A 736 7.01 7.23 -0.03
CA LEU A 736 7.17 6.02 0.80
C LEU A 736 6.14 6.03 1.92
N ASP A 737 5.08 5.24 1.73
CA ASP A 737 3.99 5.10 2.70
C ASP A 737 4.32 4.01 3.72
N THR A 738 4.35 4.37 5.01
CA THR A 738 4.70 3.47 6.14
C THR A 738 3.50 3.19 7.07
N TRP A 739 2.29 3.39 6.55
CA TRP A 739 1.00 3.42 7.25
C TRP A 739 0.81 4.57 8.25
N ASP A 740 1.77 4.77 9.16
CA ASP A 740 1.70 5.79 10.21
C ASP A 740 2.11 7.18 9.73
N GLN A 741 2.98 7.27 8.72
CA GLN A 741 3.32 8.50 7.99
C GLN A 741 3.58 8.21 6.50
N VAL A 742 3.41 9.22 5.66
CA VAL A 742 3.86 9.19 4.25
C VAL A 742 5.09 10.07 4.13
N PHE A 743 6.23 9.46 3.82
CA PHE A 743 7.42 10.21 3.42
C PHE A 743 7.28 10.68 1.98
N VAL A 744 7.80 11.86 1.69
CA VAL A 744 7.89 12.43 0.34
C VAL A 744 9.36 12.72 0.07
N TRP A 745 10.02 11.81 -0.64
CA TRP A 745 11.40 11.99 -1.04
C TRP A 745 11.44 12.79 -2.35
N VAL A 746 12.21 13.87 -2.34
CA VAL A 746 12.30 14.82 -3.44
C VAL A 746 13.68 14.70 -4.08
N GLY A 747 13.71 14.23 -5.32
CA GLY A 747 14.93 14.14 -6.13
C GLY A 747 15.47 15.54 -6.45
N LYS A 748 16.80 15.67 -6.43
CA LYS A 748 17.51 16.94 -6.63
C LYS A 748 17.20 17.60 -7.98
N ASP A 749 17.07 16.78 -9.01
CA ASP A 749 16.93 17.18 -10.41
C ASP A 749 15.45 17.19 -10.87
N SER A 750 14.50 16.91 -9.96
CA SER A 750 13.06 16.96 -10.22
C SER A 750 12.55 18.37 -10.52
N GLN A 751 11.38 18.49 -11.16
CA GLN A 751 10.80 19.77 -11.59
C GLN A 751 10.39 20.63 -10.39
N GLU A 752 10.62 21.94 -10.44
CA GLU A 752 10.31 22.87 -9.33
C GLU A 752 8.81 22.91 -8.99
N GLU A 753 7.95 22.71 -9.98
CA GLU A 753 6.51 22.53 -9.82
C GLU A 753 6.16 21.24 -9.02
N GLU A 754 6.91 20.16 -9.21
CA GLU A 754 6.69 18.90 -8.47
C GLU A 754 7.34 18.94 -7.07
N LYS A 755 8.48 19.63 -6.92
CA LYS A 755 9.11 19.96 -5.62
C LYS A 755 8.17 20.77 -4.73
N THR A 756 7.57 21.83 -5.28
CA THR A 756 6.66 22.73 -4.53
C THR A 756 5.31 22.07 -4.21
N GLU A 757 4.75 21.27 -5.12
CA GLU A 757 3.50 20.52 -4.88
C GLU A 757 3.70 19.18 -4.11
N ALA A 758 4.92 18.83 -3.69
CA ALA A 758 5.23 17.59 -2.97
C ALA A 758 4.30 17.32 -1.76
N LEU A 759 4.01 18.35 -0.95
CA LEU A 759 3.07 18.27 0.17
C LEU A 759 1.61 18.09 -0.26
N THR A 760 1.22 18.55 -1.45
CA THR A 760 -0.13 18.39 -2.01
C THR A 760 -0.29 17.01 -2.62
N SER A 761 0.71 16.53 -3.36
CA SER A 761 0.82 15.17 -3.89
C SER A 761 0.59 14.12 -2.81
N ALA A 762 1.29 14.22 -1.67
CA ALA A 762 1.09 13.29 -0.55
C ALA A 762 -0.29 13.40 0.13
N LYS A 763 -0.86 14.61 0.27
CA LYS A 763 -2.25 14.77 0.74
C LYS A 763 -3.22 14.08 -0.21
N ARG A 764 -3.07 14.27 -1.52
CA ARG A 764 -3.93 13.70 -2.56
C ARG A 764 -3.82 12.17 -2.59
N TYR A 765 -2.63 11.61 -2.43
CA TYR A 765 -2.42 10.17 -2.24
C TYR A 765 -3.20 9.62 -1.02
N ILE A 766 -3.11 10.27 0.14
CA ILE A 766 -3.85 9.88 1.36
C ILE A 766 -5.38 10.01 1.15
N GLU A 767 -5.82 11.04 0.42
CA GLU A 767 -7.25 11.27 0.16
C GLU A 767 -7.86 10.33 -0.90
N THR A 768 -7.06 9.75 -1.80
CA THR A 768 -7.51 8.75 -2.78
C THR A 768 -7.29 7.29 -2.34
N ASP A 769 -6.58 7.04 -1.25
CA ASP A 769 -6.34 5.70 -0.72
C ASP A 769 -7.67 4.93 -0.42
N PRO A 770 -7.86 3.72 -1.00
CA PRO A 770 -9.07 2.91 -0.81
C PRO A 770 -9.28 2.38 0.62
N ALA A 771 -8.28 2.46 1.50
CA ALA A 771 -8.40 2.15 2.92
C ALA A 771 -9.11 3.25 3.73
N ASN A 772 -9.56 4.34 3.08
CA ASN A 772 -10.19 5.51 3.69
C ASN A 772 -9.34 6.08 4.85
N ARG A 773 -8.04 6.28 4.59
CA ARG A 773 -7.03 6.72 5.57
C ARG A 773 -7.45 8.01 6.29
N ASP A 774 -6.94 8.18 7.51
CA ASP A 774 -7.11 9.40 8.27
C ASP A 774 -6.34 10.55 7.58
N ARG A 775 -7.06 11.59 7.13
CA ARG A 775 -6.48 12.78 6.45
C ARG A 775 -5.48 13.58 7.31
N ARG A 776 -5.39 13.26 8.60
CA ARG A 776 -4.44 13.82 9.57
C ARG A 776 -3.13 13.02 9.69
N THR A 777 -2.99 11.93 8.93
CA THR A 777 -1.74 11.14 8.87
C THR A 777 -0.56 12.07 8.51
N PRO A 778 0.54 12.06 9.28
CA PRO A 778 1.71 12.89 9.02
C PRO A 778 2.28 12.72 7.62
N ILE A 779 2.83 13.82 7.11
CA ILE A 779 3.52 13.89 5.82
C ILE A 779 4.91 14.46 6.09
N THR A 780 5.95 13.74 5.68
CA THR A 780 7.34 14.04 6.03
C THR A 780 8.18 14.19 4.75
N VAL A 781 8.47 15.43 4.37
CA VAL A 781 9.26 15.76 3.18
C VAL A 781 10.74 15.61 3.49
N VAL A 782 11.42 14.88 2.60
CA VAL A 782 12.82 14.48 2.65
C VAL A 782 13.46 14.87 1.32
N LYS A 783 14.74 15.30 1.33
CA LYS A 783 15.47 15.68 0.13
C LYS A 783 16.61 14.70 -0.12
N GLN A 784 16.92 14.46 -1.39
CA GLN A 784 18.04 13.62 -1.80
C GLN A 784 19.36 13.99 -1.09
N GLY A 785 20.03 13.01 -0.49
CA GLY A 785 21.28 13.15 0.26
C GLY A 785 21.12 13.56 1.73
N PHE A 786 19.93 14.02 2.14
CA PHE A 786 19.61 14.46 3.50
C PHE A 786 18.57 13.55 4.18
N GLU A 787 18.52 12.28 3.78
CA GLU A 787 17.55 11.31 4.25
C GLU A 787 17.73 10.97 5.74
N PRO A 788 16.64 10.99 6.53
CA PRO A 788 16.70 10.69 7.96
C PRO A 788 16.80 9.17 8.21
N PRO A 789 17.29 8.74 9.39
CA PRO A 789 17.40 7.34 9.79
C PRO A 789 16.11 6.53 9.60
N SER A 790 14.94 7.13 9.90
CA SER A 790 13.64 6.47 9.75
C SER A 790 13.13 6.34 8.31
N PHE A 791 13.82 6.95 7.34
CA PHE A 791 13.63 6.71 5.91
C PHE A 791 14.62 5.65 5.39
N VAL A 792 15.93 5.88 5.56
CA VAL A 792 16.97 5.02 4.96
C VAL A 792 16.95 3.59 5.47
N GLY A 793 16.52 3.37 6.72
CA GLY A 793 16.41 2.02 7.30
C GLY A 793 15.35 1.11 6.68
N TRP A 794 14.54 1.61 5.73
CA TRP A 794 13.67 0.78 4.89
C TRP A 794 14.37 0.20 3.66
N PHE A 795 15.55 0.72 3.29
CA PHE A 795 16.30 0.34 2.11
C PHE A 795 17.51 -0.52 2.51
N LEU A 796 17.41 -1.83 2.28
CA LEU A 796 18.50 -2.75 2.61
C LEU A 796 19.67 -2.54 1.64
N GLY A 797 20.86 -2.28 2.17
CA GLY A 797 22.05 -2.00 1.36
C GLY A 797 22.22 -0.54 0.93
N TRP A 798 21.55 0.41 1.59
CA TRP A 798 21.76 1.85 1.37
C TRP A 798 23.24 2.27 1.50
N ASP A 799 23.76 2.99 0.50
CA ASP A 799 25.07 3.65 0.53
C ASP A 799 24.90 5.17 0.51
N ASP A 800 25.49 5.81 1.53
CA ASP A 800 25.57 7.27 1.67
C ASP A 800 26.32 7.94 0.50
N ASN A 801 27.17 7.19 -0.21
CA ASN A 801 27.99 7.66 -1.33
C ASN A 801 27.39 7.31 -2.70
N TYR A 802 26.21 6.70 -2.77
CA TYR A 802 25.60 6.21 -4.02
C TYR A 802 25.46 7.29 -5.11
N TRP A 803 25.25 8.55 -4.72
CA TRP A 803 25.17 9.73 -5.59
C TRP A 803 26.44 10.59 -5.62
N SER A 804 27.55 10.14 -5.03
CA SER A 804 28.86 10.84 -5.09
C SER A 804 29.53 10.71 -6.47
N VAL A 805 29.23 9.61 -7.15
CA VAL A 805 29.47 9.35 -8.57
C VAL A 805 28.12 9.05 -9.20
N ASP A 806 27.87 9.51 -10.43
CA ASP A 806 26.60 9.29 -11.10
C ASP A 806 26.31 7.77 -11.27
N PRO A 807 25.08 7.30 -10.99
CA PRO A 807 24.75 5.87 -11.11
C PRO A 807 24.92 5.31 -12.52
N LEU A 808 24.67 6.10 -13.59
CA LEU A 808 24.84 5.64 -14.96
C LEU A 808 26.34 5.54 -15.29
N ASP A 809 27.14 6.57 -14.97
CA ASP A 809 28.58 6.55 -15.21
C ASP A 809 29.27 5.38 -14.48
N ARG A 810 28.83 5.09 -13.24
CA ARG A 810 29.27 3.90 -12.48
C ARG A 810 28.89 2.59 -13.17
N ALA A 811 27.64 2.46 -13.63
CA ALA A 811 27.19 1.24 -14.30
C ALA A 811 27.86 1.02 -15.68
N LEU A 812 28.20 2.11 -16.39
CA LEU A 812 28.97 2.05 -17.63
C LEU A 812 30.42 1.63 -17.38
N ALA A 813 31.03 2.09 -16.28
CA ALA A 813 32.37 1.65 -15.88
C ALA A 813 32.43 0.14 -15.58
N GLU A 814 31.37 -0.47 -15.04
CA GLU A 814 31.25 -1.93 -14.85
C GLU A 814 31.06 -2.74 -16.15
N LEU A 815 30.72 -2.09 -17.26
CA LEU A 815 30.65 -2.73 -18.58
C LEU A 815 31.96 -2.59 -19.38
N ALA A 816 32.75 -1.55 -19.10
CA ALA A 816 34.01 -1.25 -19.78
C ALA A 816 35.25 -1.93 -19.14
N ALA A 817 35.06 -2.66 -18.03
CA ALA A 817 36.09 -3.38 -17.27
C ALA A 817 36.00 -4.90 -17.47
#